data_AF-A0AA36NES8-F1
#
_entry.id   AF-A0AA36NES8-F1
#
_cell.length_a   1.000
_cell.length_b   1.000
_cell.length_c   1.000
_cell.angle_alpha   90.00
_cell.angle_beta   90.00
_cell.angle_gamma   90.00
#
_symmetry.space_group_name_H-M   'P 1'
#
loop_
_entity.id
_entity.type
_entity.pdbx_description
1 polymer ?
#
loop_
_entity_poly.entity_id
_entity_poly.type
_entity_poly.pdbx_seq_one_letter_code
_entity_poly.pdbx_strand_id
1 'polypeptide(L)'
;MDELLEEDRQLLQEVKLALRDYWPHPILEFSGYMSTFYSGLWAVLPSMHGAGHFEVVTLSDGGEASLHWYVPPRAPSNRVLLVLPGLNNDSRTSFVQATMRHLRSEGFHAVALNYRGLANVALKTPRIACAACWVDVKEVAQHILRAKPGCELFGLGYSMGGAMLLRHLGAEGSNTPFKAAVSVAAPVDFPAVERSLTSSKKKLFINFLIAAGVKTLMMRELLRSKFRSMIDLRKLLLATRLAHMDEAVVCPLWGFANQAEFHSNCTPRSTVHQISVPTLVVHAEDDPVISLSTIPLEDLKRNPRIYVAITKRGGHIGWGSGGLGAGAWTDAMAAHFLEDGTWPARPDNRGFEPDAASFGDNFVGIGAERRKEAQCHFKRQYAMSWEVEQFKATRDGEETWAAILALQQGRLSPVAPGMSSGVAVSSLDEVSQLLGENAEVSVVGRTAFMVAAERALETQRMEALFRDPFAKDLSGEDGLDMSHRLGEAAAQFGFDGWPEFHKVWTVVRTKFIDDIMIDAKQQQLVNLGAGVDTRPYRLEAYQKFKASYEVDTMEVNAVKSAFFARSGATSFCPVANVCADFRRKGMLTQSLEEAGFEKKVASVFLIEGVLDFLESAAEAFLQEMSQLAAPGSLAVINYAIGPQRPGTFTAEQLQKLMADSGWGDFKIYVFGGDRLNYGRYKEGLAPHSDWAFAVCTKM
;
A
#
# COMPACT_ATOMS: atom_id res chain seq x y z
N MET A 1 11.12 -18.47 -1.70
CA MET A 1 11.95 -17.63 -0.82
C MET A 1 13.30 -18.33 -0.77
N ASP A 2 14.06 -18.27 -1.88
CA ASP A 2 15.05 -19.32 -2.20
C ASP A 2 16.45 -18.81 -2.55
N GLU A 3 16.77 -17.54 -2.29
CA GLU A 3 18.16 -17.04 -2.36
C GLU A 3 18.49 -16.16 -1.14
N LEU A 4 18.24 -16.70 0.06
CA LEU A 4 19.20 -16.44 1.13
C LEU A 4 20.42 -17.29 0.79
N LEU A 5 21.59 -16.67 0.63
CA LEU A 5 22.84 -17.42 0.60
C LEU A 5 22.85 -18.29 1.86
N GLU A 6 23.02 -19.60 1.72
CA GLU A 6 22.79 -20.57 2.80
C GLU A 6 23.55 -20.21 4.10
N GLU A 7 24.72 -19.58 3.97
CA GLU A 7 25.53 -19.05 5.08
C GLU A 7 24.83 -17.89 5.84
N ASP A 8 24.19 -16.95 5.13
CA ASP A 8 23.43 -15.87 5.75
C ASP A 8 22.16 -16.38 6.41
N ARG A 9 21.56 -17.42 5.85
CA ARG A 9 20.40 -18.08 6.43
C ARG A 9 20.72 -18.71 7.78
N GLN A 10 21.84 -19.44 7.87
CA GLN A 10 22.29 -20.04 9.13
C GLN A 10 22.62 -18.96 10.16
N LEU A 11 23.31 -17.90 9.76
CA LEU A 11 23.66 -16.79 10.66
C LEU A 11 22.40 -16.05 11.17
N LEU A 12 21.41 -15.79 10.31
CA LEU A 12 20.14 -15.17 10.69
C LEU A 12 19.25 -16.09 11.54
N GLN A 13 19.30 -17.41 11.29
CA GLN A 13 18.66 -18.42 12.15
C GLN A 13 19.33 -18.48 13.54
N GLU A 14 20.65 -18.31 13.63
CA GLU A 14 21.41 -18.23 14.89
C GLU A 14 21.13 -16.94 15.68
N VAL A 15 20.87 -15.82 14.99
CA VAL A 15 20.39 -14.55 15.59
C VAL A 15 18.98 -14.70 16.20
N LYS A 16 18.29 -15.86 16.04
CA LYS A 16 16.84 -16.02 16.28
C LYS A 16 15.98 -15.03 15.49
N LEU A 17 16.50 -14.42 14.43
CA LEU A 17 15.67 -13.89 13.36
C LEU A 17 15.08 -15.08 12.61
N ALA A 18 14.00 -15.62 13.15
CA ALA A 18 13.00 -16.26 12.33
C ALA A 18 12.46 -15.16 11.40
N LEU A 19 13.21 -14.84 10.33
CA LEU A 19 12.75 -13.99 9.25
C LEU A 19 11.38 -14.54 8.88
N ARG A 20 10.34 -13.83 9.29
CA ARG A 20 8.97 -14.21 8.95
C ARG A 20 8.94 -14.22 7.44
N ASP A 21 8.53 -15.36 6.89
CA ASP A 21 8.16 -15.54 5.51
C ASP A 21 7.51 -14.27 4.91
N TYR A 22 8.25 -13.54 4.04
CA TYR A 22 7.80 -12.28 3.43
C TYR A 22 7.02 -12.53 2.15
N TRP A 23 5.70 -12.49 2.21
CA TRP A 23 4.83 -12.60 1.02
C TRP A 23 4.38 -11.21 0.55
N PRO A 24 4.74 -10.78 -0.67
CA PRO A 24 4.32 -9.48 -1.20
C PRO A 24 2.79 -9.44 -1.37
N HIS A 25 2.19 -8.27 -1.12
CA HIS A 25 0.77 -8.04 -1.40
C HIS A 25 0.44 -8.29 -2.90
N PRO A 26 -0.66 -8.97 -3.28
CA PRO A 26 -0.90 -9.42 -4.66
C PRO A 26 -0.90 -8.32 -5.73
N ILE A 27 -1.37 -7.11 -5.40
CA ILE A 27 -1.31 -5.92 -6.27
C ILE A 27 0.14 -5.43 -6.52
N LEU A 28 1.05 -5.67 -5.58
CA LEU A 28 2.47 -5.29 -5.65
C LEU A 28 3.31 -6.41 -6.31
N GLU A 29 2.75 -7.62 -6.47
CA GLU A 29 3.40 -8.80 -7.03
C GLU A 29 3.53 -8.78 -8.57
N PHE A 30 2.74 -7.93 -9.25
CA PHE A 30 2.72 -7.83 -10.71
C PHE A 30 4.03 -7.32 -11.31
N SER A 31 4.76 -6.47 -10.59
CA SER A 31 6.04 -5.89 -11.00
C SER A 31 6.60 -5.04 -9.86
N GLY A 32 7.92 -5.09 -9.64
CA GLY A 32 8.57 -4.16 -8.71
C GLY A 32 8.32 -2.68 -9.05
N TYR A 33 7.97 -2.37 -10.31
CA TYR A 33 7.51 -1.05 -10.74
C TYR A 33 6.16 -0.66 -10.14
N MET A 34 5.21 -1.60 -10.07
CA MET A 34 3.91 -1.38 -9.41
C MET A 34 4.10 -1.24 -7.91
N SER A 35 4.94 -2.09 -7.31
CA SER A 35 5.28 -1.99 -5.89
C SER A 35 5.86 -0.62 -5.52
N THR A 36 6.82 -0.12 -6.30
CA THR A 36 7.37 1.23 -6.18
C THR A 36 6.32 2.32 -6.40
N PHE A 37 5.45 2.17 -7.39
CA PHE A 37 4.39 3.14 -7.70
C PHE A 37 3.38 3.27 -6.57
N TYR A 38 2.86 2.17 -6.03
CA TYR A 38 1.91 2.18 -4.92
C TYR A 38 2.52 2.77 -3.64
N SER A 39 3.79 2.49 -3.38
CA SER A 39 4.55 3.11 -2.27
C SER A 39 4.70 4.62 -2.46
N GLY A 40 4.98 5.05 -3.70
CA GLY A 40 5.00 6.46 -4.09
C GLY A 40 3.63 7.14 -3.93
N LEU A 41 2.53 6.49 -4.33
CA LEU A 41 1.17 7.00 -4.18
C LEU A 41 0.79 7.20 -2.69
N TRP A 42 1.19 6.24 -1.84
CA TRP A 42 1.03 6.35 -0.38
C TRP A 42 1.77 7.55 0.22
N ALA A 43 2.91 7.95 -0.37
CA ALA A 43 3.67 9.12 0.06
C ALA A 43 2.98 10.47 -0.22
N VAL A 44 1.96 10.50 -1.10
CA VAL A 44 1.25 11.72 -1.53
C VAL A 44 -0.13 11.86 -0.89
N LEU A 45 -0.66 10.80 -0.25
CA LEU A 45 -1.97 10.84 0.42
C LEU A 45 -1.93 11.75 1.66
N PRO A 46 -3.00 12.54 1.94
CA PRO A 46 -3.10 13.36 3.13
C PRO A 46 -2.94 12.49 4.39
N SER A 47 -2.04 12.90 5.27
CA SER A 47 -1.77 12.19 6.52
C SER A 47 -2.52 12.84 7.68
N MET A 48 -3.16 12.01 8.50
CA MET A 48 -3.67 12.41 9.81
C MET A 48 -2.48 12.71 10.74
N HIS A 49 -2.58 13.79 11.51
CA HIS A 49 -1.54 14.14 12.49
C HIS A 49 -1.40 13.02 13.51
N GLY A 50 -0.30 12.27 13.44
CA GLY A 50 0.03 11.25 14.44
C GLY A 50 0.28 11.89 15.81
N ALA A 51 0.00 11.15 16.88
CA ALA A 51 0.35 11.53 18.23
C ALA A 51 1.88 11.67 18.37
N GLY A 52 2.36 12.90 18.46
CA GLY A 52 3.78 13.22 18.59
C GLY A 52 4.04 14.71 18.77
N HIS A 53 5.29 15.10 19.00
CA HIS A 53 5.68 16.51 19.04
C HIS A 53 6.90 16.76 18.16
N PHE A 54 6.94 17.95 17.55
CA PHE A 54 8.05 18.41 16.74
C PHE A 54 9.05 19.19 17.59
N GLU A 55 10.33 18.93 17.39
CA GLU A 55 11.44 19.65 17.99
C GLU A 55 12.38 20.12 16.89
N VAL A 56 12.68 21.41 16.84
CA VAL A 56 13.68 21.94 15.91
C VAL A 56 15.06 21.83 16.53
N VAL A 57 16.02 21.29 15.77
CA VAL A 57 17.42 21.16 16.18
C VAL A 57 18.26 22.12 15.34
N THR A 58 18.93 23.06 16.01
CA THR A 58 19.93 23.92 15.38
C THR A 58 21.25 23.16 15.26
N LEU A 59 21.76 23.08 14.04
CA LEU A 59 22.99 22.39 13.68
C LEU A 59 24.19 23.34 13.81
N SER A 60 25.39 22.79 13.90
CA SER A 60 26.64 23.52 14.15
C SER A 60 26.96 24.59 13.10
N ASP A 61 26.46 24.43 11.87
CA ASP A 61 26.60 25.40 10.79
C ASP A 61 25.53 26.52 10.82
N GLY A 62 24.67 26.53 11.84
CA GLY A 62 23.53 27.47 11.97
C GLY A 62 22.30 27.08 11.15
N GLY A 63 22.32 25.92 10.49
CA GLY A 63 21.15 25.36 9.84
C GLY A 63 20.19 24.70 10.81
N GLU A 64 19.05 24.23 10.30
CA GLU A 64 18.03 23.57 11.11
C GLU A 64 17.58 22.26 10.47
N ALA A 65 17.34 21.28 11.33
CA ALA A 65 16.54 20.09 11.06
C ALA A 65 15.41 20.04 12.10
N SER A 66 14.46 19.11 11.95
CA SER A 66 13.52 18.83 13.04
C SER A 66 13.38 17.35 13.31
N LEU A 67 13.06 17.02 14.56
CA LEU A 67 12.76 15.69 15.04
C LEU A 67 11.27 15.61 15.33
N HIS A 68 10.63 14.55 14.86
CA HIS A 68 9.25 14.25 15.23
C HIS A 68 9.23 13.04 16.16
N TRP A 69 8.85 13.28 17.42
CA TRP A 69 8.94 12.33 18.51
C TRP A 69 7.61 11.61 18.76
N TYR A 70 7.65 10.28 18.78
CA TYR A 70 6.53 9.41 19.13
C TYR A 70 6.83 8.73 20.47
N VAL A 71 6.02 9.03 21.48
CA VAL A 71 6.22 8.51 22.84
C VAL A 71 5.37 7.25 23.04
N PRO A 72 5.95 6.12 23.49
CA PRO A 72 5.20 4.88 23.74
C PRO A 72 4.16 5.06 24.86
N PRO A 73 3.01 4.36 24.81
CA PRO A 73 1.87 4.56 25.73
C PRO A 73 2.05 3.97 27.14
N ARG A 74 3.08 3.16 27.42
CA ARG A 74 3.41 2.63 28.76
C ARG A 74 4.89 2.90 29.12
N ALA A 75 5.16 3.07 30.42
CA ALA A 75 6.42 3.55 31.04
C ALA A 75 7.68 2.66 30.82
N PRO A 76 8.84 3.10 31.35
CA PRO A 76 9.92 3.77 30.62
C PRO A 76 10.72 2.81 29.71
N SER A 77 10.73 3.08 28.40
CA SER A 77 11.72 2.47 27.50
C SER A 77 12.95 3.37 27.43
N ASN A 78 14.14 2.79 27.56
CA ASN A 78 15.39 3.50 27.28
C ASN A 78 15.83 3.31 25.81
N ARG A 79 15.03 2.66 24.97
CA ARG A 79 15.36 2.41 23.56
C ARG A 79 14.83 3.52 22.69
N VAL A 80 15.71 4.18 21.95
CA VAL A 80 15.37 5.24 21.00
C VAL A 80 15.73 4.75 19.60
N LEU A 81 14.80 4.88 18.66
CA LEU A 81 15.01 4.48 17.28
C LEU A 81 14.87 5.70 16.37
N LEU A 82 15.99 6.12 15.77
CA LEU A 82 16.04 7.21 14.81
C LEU A 82 15.71 6.69 13.41
N VAL A 83 14.59 7.15 12.86
CA VAL A 83 14.12 6.87 11.50
C VAL A 83 14.61 7.98 10.56
N LEU A 84 15.30 7.58 9.49
CA LEU A 84 15.79 8.44 8.41
C LEU A 84 14.93 8.18 7.15
N PRO A 85 13.98 9.08 6.84
CA PRO A 85 13.13 8.95 5.66
C PRO A 85 13.91 8.98 4.34
N GLY A 86 13.29 8.47 3.27
CA GLY A 86 13.84 8.52 1.92
C GLY A 86 13.86 9.92 1.30
N LEU A 87 14.35 9.98 0.06
CA LEU A 87 14.34 11.20 -0.74
C LEU A 87 12.89 11.69 -0.90
N ASN A 88 12.66 12.98 -0.73
CA ASN A 88 11.32 13.62 -0.80
C ASN A 88 10.32 13.22 0.29
N ASN A 89 10.76 12.51 1.33
CA ASN A 89 9.89 12.11 2.43
C ASN A 89 10.21 12.91 3.69
N ASP A 90 9.20 13.05 4.54
CA ASP A 90 9.34 13.60 5.87
C ASP A 90 8.50 12.79 6.86
N SER A 91 8.59 13.13 8.14
CA SER A 91 7.86 12.43 9.21
C SER A 91 6.35 12.36 9.00
N ARG A 92 5.74 13.21 8.16
CA ARG A 92 4.30 13.22 7.85
C ARG A 92 3.96 12.39 6.62
N THR A 93 4.96 11.84 5.92
CA THR A 93 4.72 10.88 4.84
C THR A 93 4.07 9.63 5.41
N SER A 94 3.01 9.14 4.77
CA SER A 94 2.13 8.10 5.32
C SER A 94 2.85 6.79 5.67
N PHE A 95 3.82 6.33 4.86
CA PHE A 95 4.60 5.13 5.22
C PHE A 95 5.49 5.37 6.45
N VAL A 96 6.13 6.55 6.54
CA VAL A 96 6.94 6.92 7.71
C VAL A 96 6.05 6.95 8.96
N GLN A 97 4.84 7.50 8.86
CA GLN A 97 3.85 7.48 9.93
C GLN A 97 3.44 6.06 10.36
N ALA A 98 3.27 5.15 9.40
CA ALA A 98 2.99 3.75 9.68
C ALA A 98 4.15 3.08 10.43
N THR A 99 5.38 3.27 9.95
CA THR A 99 6.59 2.80 10.61
C THR A 99 6.71 3.36 12.03
N MET A 100 6.53 4.66 12.22
CA MET A 100 6.61 5.33 13.52
C MET A 100 5.58 4.79 14.51
N ARG A 101 4.35 4.52 14.06
CA ARG A 101 3.30 3.89 14.87
C ARG A 101 3.64 2.45 15.26
N HIS A 102 4.18 1.67 14.32
CA HIS A 102 4.60 0.30 14.59
C HIS A 102 5.75 0.25 15.59
N LEU A 103 6.82 1.02 15.37
CA LEU A 103 7.95 1.07 16.30
C LEU A 103 7.53 1.53 17.71
N ARG A 104 6.56 2.45 17.79
CA ARG A 104 5.95 2.86 19.04
C ARG A 104 5.19 1.71 19.73
N SER A 105 4.49 0.84 18.98
CA SER A 105 3.82 -0.34 19.56
C SER A 105 4.81 -1.40 20.04
N GLU A 106 5.97 -1.50 19.39
CA GLU A 106 7.09 -2.35 19.80
C GLU A 106 7.93 -1.74 20.96
N GLY A 107 7.47 -0.63 21.56
CA GLY A 107 8.08 -0.06 22.76
C GLY A 107 9.30 0.85 22.53
N PHE A 108 9.58 1.25 21.28
CA PHE A 108 10.63 2.24 21.00
C PHE A 108 10.13 3.67 21.22
N HIS A 109 11.02 4.54 21.68
CA HIS A 109 10.92 5.98 21.40
C HIS A 109 11.28 6.20 19.93
N ALA A 110 10.29 6.15 19.05
CA ALA A 110 10.50 6.38 17.63
C ALA A 110 10.69 7.88 17.36
N VAL A 111 11.75 8.24 16.63
CA VAL A 111 12.11 9.62 16.29
C VAL A 111 12.35 9.71 14.79
N ALA A 112 11.54 10.48 14.06
CA ALA A 112 11.74 10.69 12.63
C ALA A 112 12.54 11.97 12.40
N LEU A 113 13.61 11.89 11.60
CA LEU A 113 14.38 13.05 11.18
C LEU A 113 13.72 13.72 9.97
N ASN A 114 13.40 15.01 10.10
CA ASN A 114 13.05 15.88 8.99
C ASN A 114 14.27 16.70 8.58
N TYR A 115 14.68 16.54 7.32
CA TYR A 115 15.88 17.17 6.78
C TYR A 115 15.73 18.69 6.57
N ARG A 116 16.87 19.35 6.36
CA ARG A 116 16.98 20.79 6.07
C ARG A 116 16.08 21.19 4.89
N GLY A 117 15.18 22.15 5.10
CA GLY A 117 14.27 22.62 4.05
C GLY A 117 13.07 21.69 3.78
N LEU A 118 12.87 20.60 4.53
CA LEU A 118 11.67 19.76 4.45
C LEU A 118 10.84 19.89 5.73
N ALA A 119 9.61 19.37 5.74
CA ALA A 119 8.74 19.39 6.92
C ALA A 119 8.45 20.77 7.56
N ASN A 120 8.40 21.84 6.76
CA ASN A 120 8.32 23.24 7.25
C ASN A 120 9.55 23.70 8.05
N VAL A 121 10.68 22.99 7.96
CA VAL A 121 11.97 23.45 8.49
C VAL A 121 12.55 24.49 7.55
N ALA A 122 12.88 25.67 8.08
CA ALA A 122 13.42 26.75 7.27
C ALA A 122 14.81 26.42 6.73
N LEU A 123 15.05 26.70 5.45
CA LEU A 123 16.38 26.61 4.86
C LEU A 123 17.21 27.84 5.28
N LYS A 124 17.96 27.73 6.39
CA LYS A 124 18.77 28.81 6.99
C LYS A 124 20.20 28.90 6.49
N THR A 125 20.76 27.79 6.01
CA THR A 125 22.07 27.68 5.36
C THR A 125 21.88 27.16 3.93
N PRO A 126 22.85 27.31 3.01
CA PRO A 126 22.65 26.88 1.63
C PRO A 126 22.50 25.35 1.50
N ARG A 127 22.82 24.56 2.53
CA ARG A 127 22.75 23.09 2.53
C ARG A 127 21.31 22.57 2.53
N ILE A 128 20.77 22.28 1.34
CA ILE A 128 19.45 21.67 1.15
C ILE A 128 19.47 20.16 1.42
N ALA A 129 18.34 19.57 1.80
CA ALA A 129 18.19 18.12 1.96
C ALA A 129 18.67 17.33 0.74
N CYS A 130 19.66 16.46 0.95
CA CYS A 130 20.17 15.47 0.00
C CYS A 130 20.98 14.42 0.76
N ALA A 131 21.60 13.47 0.05
CA ALA A 131 22.44 12.44 0.68
C ALA A 131 23.63 13.00 1.48
N ALA A 132 24.10 14.22 1.20
CA ALA A 132 25.18 14.86 1.98
C ALA A 132 24.77 15.18 3.43
N CYS A 133 23.46 15.19 3.74
CA CYS A 133 22.96 15.30 5.11
C CYS A 133 23.36 14.12 6.02
N TRP A 134 24.08 13.10 5.52
CA TRP A 134 24.66 12.06 6.37
C TRP A 134 25.54 12.64 7.50
N VAL A 135 26.10 13.83 7.29
CA VAL A 135 26.86 14.57 8.32
C VAL A 135 25.99 15.06 9.48
N ASP A 136 24.72 15.41 9.22
CA ASP A 136 23.78 15.92 10.21
C ASP A 136 23.36 14.82 11.21
N VAL A 137 23.43 13.55 10.79
CA VAL A 137 23.07 12.37 11.60
C VAL A 137 23.87 12.34 12.90
N LYS A 138 25.14 12.76 12.86
CA LYS A 138 26.01 12.83 14.05
C LYS A 138 25.45 13.80 15.09
N GLU A 139 25.12 15.01 14.66
CA GLU A 139 24.65 16.07 15.54
C GLU A 139 23.26 15.74 16.11
N VAL A 140 22.40 15.16 15.28
CA VAL A 140 21.07 14.67 15.67
C VAL A 140 21.18 13.54 16.70
N ALA A 141 22.04 12.54 16.47
CA ALA A 141 22.25 11.43 17.40
C ALA A 141 22.76 11.94 18.77
N GLN A 142 23.72 12.87 18.75
CA GLN A 142 24.22 13.50 19.98
C GLN A 142 23.14 14.32 20.70
N HIS A 143 22.29 15.02 19.96
CA HIS A 143 21.16 15.76 20.52
C HIS A 143 20.18 14.82 21.22
N ILE A 144 19.82 13.70 20.58
CA ILE A 144 18.96 12.67 21.14
C ILE A 144 19.54 12.10 22.44
N LEU A 145 20.84 11.78 22.45
CA LEU A 145 21.52 11.27 23.65
C LEU A 145 21.54 12.26 24.81
N ARG A 146 21.64 13.57 24.52
CA ARG A 146 21.53 14.63 25.54
C ARG A 146 20.10 14.78 26.06
N ALA A 147 19.11 14.70 25.17
CA ALA A 147 17.69 14.77 25.53
C ALA A 147 17.21 13.52 26.32
N LYS A 148 17.83 12.36 26.06
CA LYS A 148 17.55 11.07 26.70
C LYS A 148 18.83 10.41 27.21
N PRO A 149 19.44 10.89 28.31
CA PRO A 149 20.67 10.29 28.85
C PRO A 149 20.48 8.82 29.22
N GLY A 150 21.45 7.98 28.84
CA GLY A 150 21.42 6.54 29.12
C GLY A 150 20.52 5.72 28.18
N CYS A 151 20.01 6.32 27.10
CA CYS A 151 19.26 5.58 26.10
C CYS A 151 20.16 4.69 25.22
N GLU A 152 19.58 3.60 24.74
CA GLU A 152 20.15 2.80 23.66
C GLU A 152 19.64 3.36 22.33
N LEU A 153 20.54 3.83 21.47
CA LEU A 153 20.19 4.45 20.20
C LEU A 153 20.29 3.43 19.06
N PHE A 154 19.23 3.32 18.27
CA PHE A 154 19.13 2.46 17.09
C PHE A 154 18.82 3.29 15.84
N GLY A 155 19.20 2.80 14.67
CA GLY A 155 18.98 3.49 13.40
C GLY A 155 18.15 2.67 12.42
N LEU A 156 17.21 3.32 11.73
CA LEU A 156 16.45 2.75 10.62
C LEU A 156 16.42 3.75 9.47
N GLY A 157 16.89 3.38 8.29
CA GLY A 157 16.90 4.27 7.14
C GLY A 157 16.30 3.62 5.89
N TYR A 158 15.49 4.39 5.15
CA TYR A 158 14.89 3.95 3.89
C TYR A 158 15.50 4.69 2.70
N SER A 159 15.84 3.97 1.63
CA SER A 159 16.41 4.51 0.39
C SER A 159 17.55 5.50 0.67
N MET A 160 17.45 6.77 0.27
CA MET A 160 18.45 7.80 0.56
C MET A 160 18.78 7.90 2.06
N GLY A 161 17.79 7.81 2.96
CA GLY A 161 18.01 7.82 4.40
C GLY A 161 18.80 6.60 4.90
N GLY A 162 18.59 5.43 4.26
CA GLY A 162 19.40 4.23 4.51
C GLY A 162 20.84 4.41 4.04
N ALA A 163 21.06 5.01 2.86
CA ALA A 163 22.40 5.33 2.39
C ALA A 163 23.10 6.33 3.33
N MET A 164 22.40 7.37 3.78
CA MET A 164 22.92 8.33 4.76
C MET A 164 23.32 7.64 6.06
N LEU A 165 22.49 6.73 6.57
CA LEU A 165 22.78 5.95 7.77
C LEU A 165 24.03 5.08 7.60
N LEU A 166 24.11 4.29 6.51
CA LEU A 166 25.28 3.44 6.24
C LEU A 166 26.57 4.26 6.06
N ARG A 167 26.49 5.38 5.34
CA ARG A 167 27.62 6.30 5.15
C ARG A 167 28.09 6.90 6.48
N HIS A 168 27.17 7.30 7.35
CA HIS A 168 27.45 7.82 8.68
C HIS A 168 28.10 6.77 9.58
N LEU A 169 27.53 5.56 9.64
CA LEU A 169 28.08 4.45 10.45
C LEU A 169 29.50 4.08 10.01
N GLY A 170 29.76 4.05 8.70
CA GLY A 170 31.10 3.82 8.17
C GLY A 170 32.06 4.97 8.45
N ALA A 171 31.58 6.22 8.48
CA ALA A 171 32.42 7.38 8.80
C ALA A 171 32.85 7.42 10.27
N GLU A 172 31.92 7.13 11.18
CA GLU A 172 32.19 7.16 12.62
C GLU A 172 32.90 5.90 13.10
N GLY A 173 32.70 4.77 12.42
CA GLY A 173 33.23 3.47 12.83
C GLY A 173 32.87 3.17 14.29
N SER A 174 33.87 2.82 15.10
CA SER A 174 33.71 2.52 16.53
C SER A 174 33.24 3.71 17.39
N ASN A 175 33.27 4.94 16.86
CA ASN A 175 32.79 6.12 17.59
C ASN A 175 31.28 6.33 17.45
N THR A 176 30.59 5.50 16.66
CA THR A 176 29.16 5.61 16.46
C THR A 176 28.39 5.41 17.79
N PRO A 177 27.39 6.25 18.10
CA PRO A 177 26.52 6.06 19.26
C PRO A 177 25.47 4.96 19.07
N PHE A 178 25.27 4.49 17.83
CA PHE A 178 24.25 3.52 17.49
C PHE A 178 24.65 2.13 17.99
N LYS A 179 23.71 1.39 18.60
CA LYS A 179 23.91 -0.01 19.00
C LYS A 179 23.76 -0.99 17.85
N ALA A 180 22.80 -0.74 16.98
CA ALA A 180 22.52 -1.51 15.77
C ALA A 180 21.72 -0.67 14.78
N ALA A 181 21.71 -1.09 13.52
CA ALA A 181 21.05 -0.35 12.45
C ALA A 181 20.38 -1.25 11.41
N VAL A 182 19.36 -0.72 10.74
CA VAL A 182 18.68 -1.34 9.61
C VAL A 182 18.61 -0.36 8.44
N SER A 183 18.93 -0.84 7.25
CA SER A 183 18.87 -0.09 6.00
C SER A 183 18.01 -0.81 4.99
N VAL A 184 17.00 -0.13 4.43
CA VAL A 184 16.02 -0.71 3.51
C VAL A 184 16.10 -0.03 2.15
N ALA A 185 16.29 -0.81 1.08
CA ALA A 185 16.40 -0.36 -0.31
C ALA A 185 17.40 0.80 -0.53
N ALA A 186 18.52 0.81 0.18
CA ALA A 186 19.48 1.92 0.14
C ALA A 186 20.42 1.85 -1.07
N PRO A 187 20.61 2.94 -1.83
CA PRO A 187 21.71 3.00 -2.80
C PRO A 187 23.06 2.92 -2.08
N VAL A 188 23.75 1.78 -2.15
CA VAL A 188 25.09 1.59 -1.53
C VAL A 188 26.20 2.14 -2.42
N ASP A 189 26.02 2.13 -3.75
CA ASP A 189 26.96 2.65 -4.75
C ASP A 189 26.24 3.65 -5.67
N PHE A 190 26.40 4.95 -5.39
CA PHE A 190 25.71 6.00 -6.15
C PHE A 190 26.11 6.01 -7.64
N PRO A 191 27.40 5.96 -8.02
CA PRO A 191 27.79 5.85 -9.42
C PRO A 191 27.24 4.60 -10.14
N ALA A 192 27.10 3.47 -9.46
CA ALA A 192 26.48 2.27 -10.06
C ALA A 192 24.97 2.44 -10.27
N VAL A 193 24.27 3.01 -9.28
CA VAL A 193 22.83 3.31 -9.37
C VAL A 193 22.54 4.32 -10.48
N GLU A 194 23.34 5.37 -10.61
CA GLU A 194 23.20 6.34 -11.70
C GLU A 194 23.33 5.68 -13.08
N ARG A 195 24.40 4.90 -13.28
CA ARG A 195 24.59 4.16 -14.54
C ARG A 195 23.40 3.24 -14.83
N SER A 196 22.91 2.51 -13.83
CA SER A 196 21.72 1.67 -13.96
C SER A 196 20.47 2.47 -14.34
N LEU A 197 20.24 3.62 -13.72
CA LEU A 197 19.12 4.53 -14.01
C LEU A 197 19.21 5.19 -15.40
N THR A 198 20.33 5.07 -16.10
CA THR A 198 20.52 5.54 -17.49
C THR A 198 20.64 4.42 -18.52
N SER A 199 20.63 3.15 -18.07
CA SER A 199 20.94 1.98 -18.92
C SER A 199 19.86 1.62 -19.95
N SER A 200 18.63 2.09 -19.78
CA SER A 200 17.51 1.79 -20.68
C SER A 200 16.47 2.90 -20.69
N LYS A 201 15.59 2.91 -21.71
CA LYS A 201 14.48 3.88 -21.80
C LYS A 201 13.56 3.83 -20.57
N LYS A 202 13.23 2.62 -20.08
CA LYS A 202 12.41 2.43 -18.86
C LYS A 202 13.08 3.03 -17.62
N LYS A 203 14.38 2.79 -17.47
CA LYS A 203 15.18 3.34 -16.36
C LYS A 203 15.33 4.86 -16.43
N LEU A 204 15.57 5.41 -17.62
CA LEU A 204 15.60 6.86 -17.86
C LEU A 204 14.27 7.52 -17.53
N PHE A 205 13.16 6.84 -17.83
CA PHE A 205 11.84 7.32 -17.49
C PHE A 205 11.59 7.35 -15.97
N ILE A 206 11.95 6.29 -15.24
CA ILE A 206 11.93 6.30 -13.77
C ILE A 206 12.80 7.44 -13.20
N ASN A 207 14.02 7.57 -13.72
CA ASN A 207 14.94 8.64 -13.30
C ASN A 207 14.33 10.02 -13.51
N PHE A 208 13.61 10.21 -14.63
CA PHE A 208 12.87 11.45 -14.90
C PHE A 208 11.73 11.68 -13.89
N LEU A 209 10.92 10.67 -13.55
CA LEU A 209 9.85 10.80 -12.57
C LEU A 209 10.39 11.18 -11.19
N ILE A 210 11.44 10.49 -10.73
CA ILE A 210 12.09 10.81 -9.45
C ILE A 210 12.64 12.25 -9.50
N ALA A 211 13.36 12.61 -10.56
CA ALA A 211 13.89 13.96 -10.73
C ALA A 211 12.81 15.04 -10.77
N ALA A 212 11.64 14.78 -11.37
CA ALA A 212 10.51 15.69 -11.40
C ALA A 212 9.91 15.91 -9.99
N GLY A 213 9.77 14.84 -9.21
CA GLY A 213 9.35 14.92 -7.81
C GLY A 213 10.32 15.72 -6.95
N VAL A 214 11.62 15.42 -7.06
CA VAL A 214 12.69 16.17 -6.38
C VAL A 214 12.68 17.64 -6.78
N LYS A 215 12.56 17.92 -8.09
CA LYS A 215 12.49 19.29 -8.60
C LYS A 215 11.32 20.06 -8.01
N THR A 216 10.14 19.46 -7.92
CA THR A 216 8.94 20.11 -7.40
C THR A 216 9.14 20.53 -5.94
N LEU A 217 9.66 19.63 -5.10
CA LEU A 217 9.94 19.91 -3.68
C LEU A 217 11.06 20.92 -3.51
N MET A 218 12.20 20.73 -4.18
CA MET A 218 13.34 21.65 -4.11
C MET A 218 12.94 23.05 -4.59
N MET A 219 12.17 23.17 -5.67
CA MET A 219 11.69 24.46 -6.18
C MET A 219 10.78 25.17 -5.17
N ARG A 220 9.89 24.45 -4.49
CA ARG A 220 8.98 25.05 -3.50
C ARG A 220 9.75 25.78 -2.41
N GLU A 221 10.82 25.18 -1.92
CA GLU A 221 11.61 25.70 -0.79
C GLU A 221 12.68 26.69 -1.25
N LEU A 222 13.38 26.37 -2.33
CA LEU A 222 14.44 27.19 -2.88
C LEU A 222 13.93 28.54 -3.40
N LEU A 223 12.77 28.56 -4.07
CA LEU A 223 12.14 29.81 -4.53
C LEU A 223 11.74 30.75 -3.37
N ARG A 224 11.47 30.20 -2.18
CA ARG A 224 11.15 30.96 -0.96
C ARG A 224 12.39 31.38 -0.18
N SER A 225 13.54 30.77 -0.48
CA SER A 225 14.80 30.99 0.24
C SER A 225 15.64 32.12 -0.38
N LYS A 226 16.51 32.72 0.44
CA LYS A 226 17.54 33.68 -0.03
C LYS A 226 18.64 33.03 -0.87
N PHE A 227 18.72 31.69 -0.90
CA PHE A 227 19.77 30.93 -1.60
C PHE A 227 19.43 30.65 -3.06
N ARG A 228 18.26 31.10 -3.54
CA ARG A 228 17.88 31.02 -4.95
C ARG A 228 18.93 31.61 -5.90
N SER A 229 19.67 32.64 -5.50
CA SER A 229 20.71 33.27 -6.33
C SER A 229 21.95 32.39 -6.54
N MET A 230 22.13 31.34 -5.75
CA MET A 230 23.27 30.42 -5.85
C MET A 230 23.07 29.33 -6.92
N ILE A 231 21.87 29.21 -7.48
CA ILE A 231 21.54 28.17 -8.46
C ILE A 231 21.26 28.77 -9.84
N ASP A 232 21.60 28.00 -10.87
CA ASP A 232 21.21 28.32 -12.24
C ASP A 232 19.78 27.79 -12.49
N LEU A 233 18.81 28.68 -12.42
CA LEU A 233 17.40 28.34 -12.59
C LEU A 233 17.11 27.74 -13.98
N ARG A 234 17.87 28.12 -15.02
CA ARG A 234 17.70 27.56 -16.35
C ARG A 234 18.18 26.11 -16.39
N LYS A 235 19.34 25.81 -15.80
CA LYS A 235 19.82 24.42 -15.65
C LYS A 235 18.83 23.58 -14.84
N LEU A 236 18.31 24.12 -13.74
CA LEU A 236 17.28 23.45 -12.93
C LEU A 236 16.00 23.18 -13.73
N LEU A 237 15.48 24.14 -14.49
CA LEU A 237 14.28 23.94 -15.31
C LEU A 237 14.50 22.85 -16.37
N LEU A 238 15.69 22.76 -16.97
CA LEU A 238 16.06 21.76 -17.96
C LEU A 238 16.46 20.39 -17.37
N ALA A 239 16.61 20.27 -16.05
CA ALA A 239 17.05 19.04 -15.41
C ALA A 239 15.99 17.92 -15.51
N THR A 240 16.34 16.82 -16.17
CA THR A 240 15.45 15.67 -16.43
C THR A 240 15.90 14.38 -15.73
N ARG A 241 16.96 14.43 -14.92
CA ARG A 241 17.58 13.27 -14.26
C ARG A 241 18.09 13.69 -12.89
N LEU A 242 18.22 12.74 -11.96
CA LEU A 242 18.81 12.98 -10.64
C LEU A 242 20.19 13.65 -10.75
N ALA A 243 21.03 13.16 -11.66
CA ALA A 243 22.32 13.76 -11.98
C ALA A 243 22.27 15.26 -12.33
N HIS A 244 21.30 15.64 -13.16
CA HIS A 244 21.12 17.02 -13.55
C HIS A 244 20.63 17.88 -12.36
N MET A 245 19.85 17.30 -11.45
CA MET A 245 19.41 17.96 -10.21
C MET A 245 20.58 18.13 -9.23
N ASP A 246 21.41 17.11 -9.09
CA ASP A 246 22.62 17.15 -8.26
C ASP A 246 23.54 18.27 -8.73
N GLU A 247 23.81 18.36 -10.03
CA GLU A 247 24.68 19.37 -10.63
C GLU A 247 24.08 20.78 -10.56
N ALA A 248 22.77 20.93 -10.82
CA ALA A 248 22.12 22.24 -10.88
C ALA A 248 21.79 22.84 -9.51
N VAL A 249 21.60 21.99 -8.49
CA VAL A 249 21.11 22.41 -7.16
C VAL A 249 22.04 21.95 -6.05
N VAL A 250 22.29 20.65 -5.91
CA VAL A 250 23.02 20.12 -4.75
C VAL A 250 24.47 20.62 -4.73
N CYS A 251 25.18 20.54 -5.85
CA CYS A 251 26.59 20.90 -5.94
C CYS A 251 26.82 22.39 -5.60
N PRO A 252 26.11 23.36 -6.20
CA PRO A 252 26.25 24.78 -5.84
C PRO A 252 25.91 25.09 -4.37
N LEU A 253 24.90 24.41 -3.83
CA LEU A 253 24.39 24.66 -2.49
C LEU A 253 25.25 24.04 -1.38
N TRP A 254 25.88 22.90 -1.66
CA TRP A 254 26.80 22.22 -0.74
C TRP A 254 28.27 22.55 -0.99
N GLY A 255 28.59 23.22 -2.09
CA GLY A 255 29.95 23.58 -2.47
C GLY A 255 30.76 22.45 -3.10
N PHE A 256 30.11 21.42 -3.66
CA PHE A 256 30.79 20.41 -4.45
C PHE A 256 31.13 20.97 -5.84
N ALA A 257 32.31 20.66 -6.37
CA ALA A 257 32.76 21.12 -7.68
C ALA A 257 31.94 20.51 -8.83
N ASN A 258 31.44 19.28 -8.65
CA ASN A 258 30.62 18.56 -9.60
C ASN A 258 29.94 17.35 -8.92
N GLN A 259 29.03 16.72 -9.66
CA GLN A 259 28.33 15.51 -9.25
C GLN A 259 29.24 14.35 -8.80
N ALA A 260 30.39 14.14 -9.45
CA ALA A 260 31.28 13.03 -9.09
C ALA A 260 31.89 13.22 -7.70
N GLU A 261 32.25 14.46 -7.33
CA GLU A 261 32.67 14.80 -5.98
C GLU A 261 31.54 14.57 -4.96
N PHE A 262 30.32 15.03 -5.27
CA PHE A 262 29.14 14.79 -4.44
C PHE A 262 28.91 13.29 -4.20
N HIS A 263 28.94 12.47 -5.25
CA HIS A 263 28.75 11.02 -5.16
C HIS A 263 29.87 10.34 -4.39
N SER A 264 31.13 10.71 -4.63
CA SER A 264 32.28 10.19 -3.89
C SER A 264 32.18 10.50 -2.39
N ASN A 265 31.70 11.69 -2.03
CA ASN A 265 31.52 12.10 -0.64
C ASN A 265 30.42 11.27 0.06
N CYS A 266 29.31 11.00 -0.64
CA CYS A 266 28.09 10.47 -0.03
C CYS A 266 27.91 8.95 -0.17
N THR A 267 28.58 8.30 -1.12
CA THR A 267 28.37 6.88 -1.42
C THR A 267 28.80 6.00 -0.23
N PRO A 268 27.91 5.12 0.30
CA PRO A 268 28.26 4.25 1.42
C PRO A 268 29.39 3.26 1.11
N ARG A 269 29.48 2.79 -0.15
CA ARG A 269 30.44 1.75 -0.59
C ARG A 269 31.87 2.01 -0.13
N SER A 270 32.30 3.26 -0.09
CA SER A 270 33.66 3.63 0.31
C SER A 270 33.94 3.41 1.80
N THR A 271 32.92 3.28 2.65
CA THR A 271 33.06 3.17 4.11
C THR A 271 32.34 1.98 4.74
N VAL A 272 31.61 1.14 3.98
CA VAL A 272 30.89 -0.02 4.54
C VAL A 272 31.79 -0.98 5.31
N HIS A 273 33.07 -1.09 4.94
CA HIS A 273 34.06 -1.92 5.64
C HIS A 273 34.43 -1.41 7.05
N GLN A 274 34.10 -0.15 7.38
CA GLN A 274 34.38 0.46 8.69
C GLN A 274 33.18 0.40 9.65
N ILE A 275 32.00 -0.04 9.18
CA ILE A 275 30.82 -0.19 10.03
C ILE A 275 31.15 -1.20 11.15
N SER A 276 31.08 -0.74 12.40
CA SER A 276 31.52 -1.51 13.56
C SER A 276 30.38 -2.12 14.39
N VAL A 277 29.13 -1.86 14.00
CA VAL A 277 27.92 -2.27 14.74
C VAL A 277 27.04 -3.17 13.89
N PRO A 278 26.28 -4.11 14.51
CA PRO A 278 25.36 -4.96 13.79
C PRO A 278 24.42 -4.16 12.88
N THR A 279 24.46 -4.45 11.58
CA THR A 279 23.73 -3.70 10.57
C THR A 279 23.05 -4.64 9.59
N LEU A 280 21.72 -4.57 9.50
CA LEU A 280 20.94 -5.32 8.51
C LEU A 280 20.70 -4.46 7.27
N VAL A 281 21.06 -4.97 6.10
CA VAL A 281 20.86 -4.31 4.80
C VAL A 281 19.87 -5.13 3.99
N VAL A 282 18.74 -4.53 3.63
CA VAL A 282 17.60 -5.21 2.99
C VAL A 282 17.34 -4.66 1.60
N HIS A 283 17.26 -5.55 0.63
CA HIS A 283 17.02 -5.23 -0.77
C HIS A 283 16.04 -6.20 -1.42
N ALA A 284 15.42 -5.77 -2.52
CA ALA A 284 14.56 -6.62 -3.34
C ALA A 284 15.19 -6.84 -4.71
N GLU A 285 15.12 -8.06 -5.24
CA GLU A 285 15.59 -8.40 -6.58
C GLU A 285 14.84 -7.61 -7.68
N ASP A 286 13.56 -7.32 -7.45
CA ASP A 286 12.70 -6.63 -8.39
C ASP A 286 12.71 -5.10 -8.24
N ASP A 287 13.58 -4.52 -7.40
CA ASP A 287 13.65 -3.07 -7.19
C ASP A 287 13.99 -2.33 -8.51
N PRO A 288 13.06 -1.52 -9.05
CA PRO A 288 13.22 -0.84 -10.32
C PRO A 288 14.07 0.43 -10.20
N VAL A 289 14.40 0.89 -8.99
CA VAL A 289 15.25 2.05 -8.72
C VAL A 289 16.65 1.58 -8.37
N ILE A 290 16.79 0.72 -7.36
CA ILE A 290 18.06 0.17 -6.87
C ILE A 290 18.20 -1.26 -7.35
N SER A 291 18.61 -1.42 -8.60
CA SER A 291 18.81 -2.76 -9.16
C SER A 291 19.86 -3.56 -8.39
N LEU A 292 19.60 -4.86 -8.22
CA LEU A 292 20.51 -5.77 -7.50
C LEU A 292 21.95 -5.70 -8.01
N SER A 293 22.15 -5.53 -9.33
CA SER A 293 23.47 -5.38 -9.96
C SER A 293 24.27 -4.15 -9.53
N THR A 294 23.63 -3.18 -8.87
CA THR A 294 24.27 -1.96 -8.35
C THR A 294 24.74 -2.12 -6.90
N ILE A 295 24.34 -3.20 -6.23
CA ILE A 295 24.66 -3.45 -4.83
C ILE A 295 26.01 -4.18 -4.78
N PRO A 296 27.01 -3.62 -4.08
CA PRO A 296 28.32 -4.26 -3.95
C PRO A 296 28.26 -5.36 -2.87
N LEU A 297 27.57 -6.46 -3.19
CA LEU A 297 27.33 -7.57 -2.24
C LEU A 297 28.61 -8.10 -1.63
N GLU A 298 29.69 -8.21 -2.40
CA GLU A 298 30.99 -8.67 -1.90
C GLU A 298 31.61 -7.70 -0.89
N ASP A 299 31.47 -6.39 -1.09
CA ASP A 299 31.98 -5.39 -0.15
C ASP A 299 31.18 -5.42 1.16
N LEU A 300 29.85 -5.62 1.09
CA LEU A 300 28.97 -5.76 2.25
C LEU A 300 29.29 -7.04 3.04
N LYS A 301 29.42 -8.18 2.34
CA LYS A 301 29.67 -9.50 2.93
C LYS A 301 31.03 -9.61 3.64
N ARG A 302 32.03 -8.86 3.17
CA ARG A 302 33.37 -8.84 3.80
C ARG A 302 33.36 -8.26 5.21
N ASN A 303 32.36 -7.45 5.56
CA ASN A 303 32.24 -6.93 6.91
C ASN A 303 31.41 -7.90 7.78
N PRO A 304 31.99 -8.47 8.86
CA PRO A 304 31.31 -9.46 9.68
C PRO A 304 30.19 -8.87 10.56
N ARG A 305 30.02 -7.54 10.58
CA ARG A 305 28.93 -6.83 11.27
C ARG A 305 27.75 -6.52 10.37
N ILE A 306 27.84 -6.82 9.07
CA ILE A 306 26.79 -6.56 8.10
C ILE A 306 26.08 -7.87 7.75
N TYR A 307 24.76 -7.84 7.84
CA TYR A 307 23.85 -8.90 7.42
C TYR A 307 23.12 -8.41 6.18
N VAL A 308 23.02 -9.24 5.14
CA VAL A 308 22.33 -8.88 3.90
C VAL A 308 21.10 -9.77 3.75
N ALA A 309 19.94 -9.15 3.56
CA ALA A 309 18.71 -9.84 3.23
C ALA A 309 18.22 -9.39 1.85
N ILE A 310 18.09 -10.33 0.91
CA ILE A 310 17.55 -10.09 -0.42
C ILE A 310 16.21 -10.83 -0.52
N THR A 311 15.15 -10.10 -0.86
CA THR A 311 13.83 -10.67 -1.13
C THR A 311 13.59 -10.74 -2.63
N LYS A 312 12.93 -11.79 -3.14
CA LYS A 312 12.56 -11.90 -4.56
C LYS A 312 11.65 -10.75 -5.05
N ARG A 313 10.88 -10.18 -4.12
CA ARG A 313 9.89 -9.12 -4.36
C ARG A 313 10.00 -8.05 -3.28
N GLY A 314 9.52 -6.86 -3.57
CA GLY A 314 9.50 -5.74 -2.63
C GLY A 314 9.46 -4.38 -3.33
N GLY A 315 9.87 -4.31 -4.60
CA GLY A 315 10.03 -3.03 -5.30
C GLY A 315 10.96 -2.08 -4.55
N HIS A 316 10.83 -0.79 -4.80
CA HIS A 316 11.54 0.25 -4.07
C HIS A 316 10.70 0.71 -2.87
N ILE A 317 11.00 0.15 -1.69
CA ILE A 317 10.31 0.46 -0.41
C ILE A 317 8.84 -0.01 -0.37
N GLY A 318 8.49 -1.04 -1.13
CA GLY A 318 7.11 -1.54 -1.21
C GLY A 318 6.81 -2.84 -0.49
N TRP A 319 7.62 -3.22 0.50
CA TRP A 319 7.45 -4.41 1.35
C TRP A 319 6.18 -4.39 2.23
N GLY A 320 4.99 -4.17 1.66
CA GLY A 320 3.73 -4.36 2.37
C GLY A 320 3.53 -5.84 2.72
N SER A 321 3.43 -6.16 4.01
CA SER A 321 2.96 -7.47 4.48
C SER A 321 1.55 -7.37 5.02
N GLY A 322 0.66 -8.24 4.54
CA GLY A 322 -0.76 -8.14 4.85
C GLY A 322 -1.42 -6.98 4.09
N GLY A 323 -2.76 -6.95 4.09
CA GLY A 323 -3.55 -6.01 3.29
C GLY A 323 -3.06 -4.55 3.32
N LEU A 324 -3.37 -3.79 2.27
CA LEU A 324 -3.05 -2.37 2.14
C LEU A 324 -3.31 -1.58 3.44
N GLY A 325 -2.24 -1.24 4.18
CA GLY A 325 -2.30 -0.52 5.46
C GLY A 325 -1.84 -1.30 6.70
N ALA A 326 -1.64 -2.61 6.60
CA ALA A 326 -0.84 -3.36 7.58
C ALA A 326 0.63 -2.94 7.39
N GLY A 327 1.32 -2.58 8.47
CA GLY A 327 2.68 -2.05 8.43
C GLY A 327 3.64 -2.85 7.54
N ALA A 328 4.66 -2.19 7.00
CA ALA A 328 5.58 -2.86 6.08
C ALA A 328 6.29 -4.02 6.81
N TRP A 329 6.50 -5.14 6.12
CA TRP A 329 7.24 -6.29 6.63
C TRP A 329 8.62 -5.88 7.15
N THR A 330 9.23 -4.93 6.47
CA THR A 330 10.51 -4.33 6.85
C THR A 330 10.47 -3.67 8.22
N ASP A 331 9.32 -3.18 8.66
CA ASP A 331 9.18 -2.46 9.94
C ASP A 331 9.18 -3.47 11.09
N ALA A 332 8.42 -4.57 10.94
CA ALA A 332 8.41 -5.67 11.90
C ALA A 332 9.76 -6.41 11.95
N MET A 333 10.37 -6.64 10.80
CA MET A 333 11.72 -7.21 10.72
C MET A 333 12.75 -6.26 11.34
N ALA A 334 12.64 -4.94 11.12
CA ALA A 334 13.54 -3.97 11.72
C ALA A 334 13.39 -3.94 13.24
N ALA A 335 12.17 -3.90 13.76
CA ALA A 335 11.91 -3.96 15.20
C ALA A 335 12.51 -5.23 15.82
N HIS A 336 12.27 -6.40 15.21
CA HIS A 336 12.78 -7.69 15.67
C HIS A 336 14.32 -7.74 15.67
N PHE A 337 14.96 -7.32 14.58
CA PHE A 337 16.44 -7.26 14.48
C PHE A 337 17.06 -6.37 15.57
N LEU A 338 16.37 -5.28 15.93
CA LEU A 338 16.86 -4.30 16.90
C LEU A 338 16.54 -4.67 18.36
N GLU A 339 15.53 -5.51 18.59
CA GLU A 339 15.10 -5.94 19.93
C GLU A 339 15.93 -7.11 20.50
N ASP A 340 16.28 -8.11 19.68
CA ASP A 340 16.84 -9.39 20.14
C ASP A 340 18.22 -9.27 20.82
N GLY A 341 18.99 -8.21 20.55
CA GLY A 341 20.23 -7.91 21.28
C GLY A 341 21.40 -8.89 21.09
N THR A 342 21.19 -10.00 20.35
CA THR A 342 22.18 -11.06 20.13
C THR A 342 22.57 -11.16 18.65
N TRP A 343 23.73 -10.60 18.28
CA TRP A 343 24.22 -10.57 16.88
C TRP A 343 25.54 -11.36 16.73
N PRO A 344 25.51 -12.67 16.40
CA PRO A 344 26.71 -13.45 16.09
C PRO A 344 27.49 -12.86 14.92
N ALA A 345 28.81 -12.72 15.05
CA ALA A 345 29.68 -12.24 13.99
C ALA A 345 29.85 -13.29 12.89
N ARG A 346 29.95 -12.88 11.62
CA ARG A 346 30.32 -13.81 10.53
C ARG A 346 31.72 -14.40 10.78
N PRO A 347 31.94 -15.69 10.49
CA PRO A 347 33.28 -16.27 10.39
C PRO A 347 34.13 -15.52 9.34
N ASP A 348 35.43 -15.39 9.59
CA ASP A 348 36.38 -14.69 8.71
C ASP A 348 36.60 -15.48 7.39
N ASN A 349 35.89 -15.10 6.31
CA ASN A 349 35.94 -15.75 4.98
C ASN A 349 37.19 -15.35 4.17
N ARG A 350 38.39 -15.65 4.67
CA ARG A 350 39.67 -15.42 3.97
C ARG A 350 40.00 -16.42 2.83
N GLY A 351 39.05 -17.23 2.35
CA GLY A 351 39.36 -18.36 1.45
C GLY A 351 38.37 -18.69 0.32
N PHE A 352 37.43 -17.82 -0.06
CA PHE A 352 36.42 -18.15 -1.09
C PHE A 352 36.76 -17.52 -2.46
N GLU A 353 37.07 -18.36 -3.46
CA GLU A 353 37.02 -18.01 -4.89
C GLU A 353 35.71 -18.55 -5.50
N PRO A 354 34.88 -17.73 -6.17
CA PRO A 354 33.60 -18.19 -6.70
C PRO A 354 33.75 -18.78 -8.12
N ASP A 355 33.28 -20.02 -8.32
CA ASP A 355 33.12 -20.63 -9.64
C ASP A 355 31.76 -20.24 -10.24
N ALA A 356 31.77 -19.62 -11.42
CA ALA A 356 30.62 -18.93 -12.03
C ALA A 356 29.61 -19.86 -12.75
N ALA A 357 29.65 -21.17 -12.49
CA ALA A 357 28.97 -22.18 -13.30
C ALA A 357 27.83 -22.97 -12.62
N SER A 358 27.50 -22.72 -11.34
CA SER A 358 26.56 -23.57 -10.58
C SER A 358 25.12 -23.04 -10.44
N PHE A 359 24.76 -21.94 -11.12
CA PHE A 359 23.35 -21.48 -11.20
C PHE A 359 22.58 -22.31 -12.23
N GLY A 360 22.10 -23.50 -11.82
CA GLY A 360 21.24 -24.34 -12.65
C GLY A 360 20.31 -25.22 -11.80
N ASP A 361 19.01 -25.01 -12.00
CA ASP A 361 17.86 -25.89 -11.75
C ASP A 361 17.93 -26.85 -10.54
N ASN A 362 17.21 -26.53 -9.44
CA ASN A 362 16.53 -27.51 -8.57
C ASN A 362 15.61 -26.83 -7.54
N PHE A 363 14.28 -26.97 -7.69
CA PHE A 363 13.26 -26.51 -6.73
C PHE A 363 12.61 -27.71 -6.01
N VAL A 364 12.59 -27.71 -4.67
CA VAL A 364 11.75 -28.64 -3.86
C VAL A 364 11.14 -27.89 -2.67
N GLY A 365 9.81 -27.93 -2.55
CA GLY A 365 9.02 -27.20 -1.55
C GLY A 365 8.82 -27.92 -0.21
N ILE A 366 8.45 -27.17 0.83
CA ILE A 366 8.15 -27.67 2.18
C ILE A 366 6.63 -27.83 2.40
N GLY A 367 6.25 -28.96 3.02
CA GLY A 367 4.90 -29.51 3.12
C GLY A 367 3.88 -28.74 3.97
N ALA A 368 2.60 -29.07 3.75
CA ALA A 368 1.41 -28.34 4.16
C ALA A 368 1.13 -28.29 5.68
N GLU A 369 1.72 -29.18 6.49
CA GLU A 369 1.39 -29.25 7.92
C GLU A 369 2.05 -28.15 8.76
N ARG A 370 3.31 -27.79 8.47
CA ARG A 370 3.99 -26.67 9.16
C ARG A 370 3.37 -25.30 8.85
N ARG A 371 2.59 -25.17 7.76
CA ARG A 371 1.83 -23.95 7.41
C ARG A 371 0.65 -23.69 8.35
N LYS A 372 0.04 -24.73 8.92
CA LYS A 372 -1.15 -24.63 9.77
C LYS A 372 -0.82 -24.21 11.21
N GLU A 373 0.28 -24.70 11.76
CA GLU A 373 0.65 -24.41 13.16
C GLU A 373 1.08 -22.95 13.38
N ALA A 374 1.83 -22.36 12.45
CA ALA A 374 2.23 -20.95 12.52
C ALA A 374 1.03 -19.98 12.40
N GLN A 375 0.04 -20.31 11.56
CA GLN A 375 -1.21 -19.53 11.41
C GLN A 375 -2.11 -19.60 12.66
N CYS A 376 -2.09 -20.71 13.39
CA CYS A 376 -2.87 -20.87 14.61
C CYS A 376 -2.33 -20.04 15.78
N HIS A 377 -1.00 -19.88 15.88
CA HIS A 377 -0.38 -19.09 16.95
C HIS A 377 -0.63 -17.58 16.78
N PHE A 378 -0.70 -17.09 15.55
CA PHE A 378 -0.98 -15.69 15.21
C PHE A 378 -2.42 -15.26 15.55
N LYS A 379 -3.40 -16.14 15.35
CA LYS A 379 -4.82 -15.87 15.62
C LYS A 379 -5.16 -15.67 17.11
N ARG A 380 -4.34 -16.17 18.02
CA ARG A 380 -4.60 -16.07 19.48
C ARG A 380 -4.13 -14.76 20.11
N GLN A 381 -3.23 -14.02 19.47
CA GLN A 381 -2.54 -12.89 20.12
C GLN A 381 -3.07 -11.49 19.72
N TYR A 382 -3.87 -11.39 18.65
CA TYR A 382 -4.34 -10.11 18.07
C TYR A 382 -5.85 -10.05 17.78
N ALA A 383 -6.69 -10.67 18.61
CA ALA A 383 -8.13 -10.51 18.50
C ALA A 383 -8.55 -9.09 18.97
N MET A 384 -9.09 -8.29 18.04
CA MET A 384 -9.61 -6.92 18.19
C MET A 384 -10.83 -6.77 19.15
N SER A 385 -11.06 -7.71 20.07
CA SER A 385 -12.18 -7.61 21.02
C SER A 385 -11.91 -6.64 22.16
N TRP A 386 -10.66 -6.16 22.31
CA TRP A 386 -10.23 -5.38 23.48
C TRP A 386 -10.45 -3.86 23.31
N GLU A 387 -10.45 -3.33 22.08
CA GLU A 387 -10.59 -1.89 21.80
C GLU A 387 -12.05 -1.41 21.85
N VAL A 388 -13.01 -2.27 21.48
CA VAL A 388 -14.45 -1.94 21.49
C VAL A 388 -14.99 -1.79 22.91
N GLU A 389 -14.50 -2.58 23.86
CA GLU A 389 -14.89 -2.46 25.28
C GLU A 389 -14.32 -1.18 25.92
N GLN A 390 -13.12 -0.76 25.54
CA GLN A 390 -12.54 0.51 26.00
C GLN A 390 -13.22 1.72 25.38
N PHE A 391 -13.62 1.65 24.10
CA PHE A 391 -14.40 2.70 23.46
C PHE A 391 -15.76 2.89 24.16
N LYS A 392 -16.49 1.80 24.42
CA LYS A 392 -17.77 1.82 25.18
C LYS A 392 -17.65 2.37 26.60
N ALA A 393 -16.46 2.27 27.22
CA ALA A 393 -16.22 2.74 28.58
C ALA A 393 -15.94 4.25 28.69
N THR A 394 -15.83 4.97 27.56
CA THR A 394 -15.72 6.43 27.54
C THR A 394 -17.12 7.07 27.43
N ARG A 395 -17.33 8.25 28.04
CA ARG A 395 -18.63 8.94 27.99
C ARG A 395 -19.07 9.21 26.55
N ASP A 396 -18.13 9.64 25.71
CA ASP A 396 -18.38 9.91 24.28
C ASP A 396 -18.62 8.62 23.49
N GLY A 397 -17.97 7.51 23.85
CA GLY A 397 -18.20 6.21 23.23
C GLY A 397 -19.50 5.53 23.67
N GLU A 398 -19.98 5.76 24.90
CA GLU A 398 -21.30 5.30 25.36
C GLU A 398 -22.43 6.04 24.64
N GLU A 399 -22.32 7.37 24.50
CA GLU A 399 -23.27 8.21 23.76
C GLU A 399 -23.26 7.92 22.24
N THR A 400 -22.07 7.74 21.66
CA THR A 400 -21.91 7.38 20.24
C THR A 400 -22.44 5.96 19.97
N TRP A 401 -22.16 5.00 20.87
CA TRP A 401 -22.67 3.64 20.75
C TRP A 401 -24.19 3.58 20.93
N ALA A 402 -24.76 4.39 21.83
CA ALA A 402 -26.20 4.55 21.98
C ALA A 402 -26.87 5.18 20.75
N ALA A 403 -26.22 6.16 20.10
CA ALA A 403 -26.71 6.79 18.86
C ALA A 403 -26.67 5.81 17.66
N ILE A 404 -25.61 5.00 17.55
CA ILE A 404 -25.48 3.94 16.54
C ILE A 404 -26.56 2.87 16.74
N LEU A 405 -26.80 2.43 17.98
CA LEU A 405 -27.88 1.49 18.31
C LEU A 405 -29.27 2.09 18.06
N ALA A 406 -29.46 3.38 18.32
CA ALA A 406 -30.72 4.07 18.05
C ALA A 406 -31.00 4.23 16.54
N LEU A 407 -29.96 4.43 15.73
CA LEU A 407 -30.04 4.44 14.26
C LEU A 407 -30.36 3.04 13.71
N GLN A 408 -29.71 1.99 14.23
CA GLN A 408 -30.00 0.60 13.86
C GLN A 408 -31.41 0.14 14.27
N GLN A 409 -31.96 0.70 15.36
CA GLN A 409 -33.30 0.38 15.85
C GLN A 409 -34.40 1.33 15.30
N GLY A 410 -34.07 2.24 14.38
CA GLY A 410 -35.02 3.16 13.76
C GLY A 410 -35.66 4.19 14.70
N ARG A 411 -34.99 4.55 15.81
CA ARG A 411 -35.54 5.43 16.87
C ARG A 411 -35.20 6.92 16.72
N LEU A 412 -34.39 7.31 15.75
CA LEU A 412 -34.09 8.71 15.43
C LEU A 412 -34.81 9.13 14.13
N SER A 413 -35.64 10.18 14.21
CA SER A 413 -36.28 10.80 13.03
C SER A 413 -35.31 11.81 12.39
N PRO A 414 -35.20 11.88 11.05
CA PRO A 414 -34.03 12.48 10.38
C PRO A 414 -34.16 13.99 10.12
N VAL A 415 -34.73 14.78 11.02
CA VAL A 415 -34.75 16.25 10.84
C VAL A 415 -34.57 16.96 12.18
N ALA A 416 -33.34 17.42 12.46
CA ALA A 416 -33.16 18.55 13.36
C ALA A 416 -33.58 19.83 12.61
N PRO A 417 -34.44 20.69 13.19
CA PRO A 417 -34.93 21.88 12.50
C PRO A 417 -33.83 22.95 12.43
N GLY A 418 -33.36 23.27 11.22
CA GLY A 418 -32.49 24.43 11.00
C GLY A 418 -31.45 24.35 9.88
N MET A 419 -31.24 23.21 9.22
CA MET A 419 -30.29 23.12 8.11
C MET A 419 -30.97 23.38 6.76
N SER A 420 -30.55 24.46 6.11
CA SER A 420 -31.00 24.85 4.77
C SER A 420 -30.57 23.84 3.70
N SER A 421 -31.45 23.64 2.73
CA SER A 421 -31.35 22.76 1.55
C SER A 421 -30.17 23.07 0.62
N GLY A 422 -28.99 22.54 0.94
CA GLY A 422 -27.82 22.48 0.05
C GLY A 422 -27.48 21.03 -0.26
N VAL A 423 -27.50 20.67 -1.54
CA VAL A 423 -27.42 19.30 -2.07
C VAL A 423 -25.97 19.00 -2.48
N ALA A 424 -25.28 18.13 -1.74
CA ALA A 424 -24.18 17.24 -2.13
C ALA A 424 -23.50 16.69 -0.86
N VAL A 425 -23.01 15.44 -0.87
CA VAL A 425 -21.85 15.08 -0.05
C VAL A 425 -20.64 15.48 -0.89
N SER A 426 -20.03 16.60 -0.52
CA SER A 426 -19.07 17.34 -1.34
C SER A 426 -17.64 16.79 -1.28
N SER A 427 -17.29 16.02 -0.25
CA SER A 427 -15.92 15.49 -0.10
C SER A 427 -15.84 14.24 0.77
N LEU A 428 -14.70 13.52 0.68
CA LEU A 428 -14.34 12.42 1.58
C LEU A 428 -14.27 12.87 3.06
N ASP A 429 -14.02 14.15 3.32
CA ASP A 429 -14.01 14.73 4.67
C ASP A 429 -15.43 14.83 5.26
N GLU A 430 -16.44 15.08 4.44
CA GLU A 430 -17.84 15.14 4.87
C GLU A 430 -18.40 13.75 5.21
N VAL A 431 -17.91 12.72 4.52
CA VAL A 431 -18.18 11.30 4.85
C VAL A 431 -17.51 10.90 6.16
N SER A 432 -16.25 11.30 6.39
CA SER A 432 -15.54 11.08 7.66
C SER A 432 -16.22 11.82 8.83
N GLN A 433 -16.74 13.03 8.60
CA GLN A 433 -17.51 13.78 9.61
C GLN A 433 -18.85 13.11 9.97
N LEU A 434 -19.51 12.47 8.99
CA LEU A 434 -20.76 11.73 9.20
C LEU A 434 -20.58 10.44 10.01
N LEU A 435 -19.39 9.85 9.97
CA LEU A 435 -19.07 8.58 10.61
C LEU A 435 -18.29 8.75 11.94
N GLY A 436 -17.95 9.99 12.31
CA GLY A 436 -17.17 10.35 13.50
C GLY A 436 -15.66 10.22 13.31
N GLU A 437 -14.86 10.87 14.18
CA GLU A 437 -13.40 11.03 14.08
C GLU A 437 -12.56 9.74 13.97
N ASN A 438 -13.19 8.55 14.08
CA ASN A 438 -12.54 7.24 14.06
C ASN A 438 -12.92 6.33 12.87
N ALA A 439 -13.74 6.79 11.92
CA ALA A 439 -14.15 5.96 10.79
C ALA A 439 -13.25 6.16 9.56
N GLU A 440 -12.31 5.25 9.33
CA GLU A 440 -11.49 5.22 8.12
C GLU A 440 -12.28 4.60 6.95
N VAL A 441 -12.51 5.37 5.86
CA VAL A 441 -12.95 4.78 4.59
C VAL A 441 -11.77 4.02 3.96
N SER A 442 -11.86 2.69 4.00
CA SER A 442 -10.82 1.77 3.51
C SER A 442 -10.48 1.96 2.02
N VAL A 443 -9.35 1.40 1.56
CA VAL A 443 -8.94 1.44 0.13
C VAL A 443 -10.00 0.83 -0.80
N VAL A 444 -10.77 -0.15 -0.32
CA VAL A 444 -11.92 -0.74 -1.02
C VAL A 444 -12.99 0.33 -1.28
N GLY A 445 -13.27 1.20 -0.29
CA GLY A 445 -14.16 2.33 -0.45
C GLY A 445 -13.68 3.37 -1.47
N ARG A 446 -12.37 3.63 -1.54
CA ARG A 446 -11.80 4.60 -2.50
C ARG A 446 -11.90 4.14 -3.96
N THR A 447 -11.56 2.88 -4.25
CA THR A 447 -11.70 2.30 -5.60
C THR A 447 -13.15 2.32 -6.08
N ALA A 448 -14.11 2.11 -5.17
CA ALA A 448 -15.53 2.13 -5.48
C ALA A 448 -15.98 3.50 -6.03
N PHE A 449 -15.46 4.61 -5.50
CA PHE A 449 -15.76 5.97 -5.99
C PHE A 449 -15.18 6.26 -7.38
N MET A 450 -14.00 5.73 -7.71
CA MET A 450 -13.45 5.83 -9.06
C MET A 450 -14.31 5.09 -10.08
N VAL A 451 -14.72 3.86 -9.75
CA VAL A 451 -15.61 3.09 -10.62
C VAL A 451 -16.95 3.82 -10.81
N ALA A 452 -17.48 4.47 -9.77
CA ALA A 452 -18.65 5.34 -9.90
C ALA A 452 -18.40 6.52 -10.85
N ALA A 453 -17.24 7.19 -10.77
CA ALA A 453 -16.89 8.27 -11.70
C ALA A 453 -16.90 7.79 -13.16
N GLU A 454 -16.36 6.60 -13.43
CA GLU A 454 -16.33 6.01 -14.77
C GLU A 454 -17.73 5.63 -15.29
N ARG A 455 -18.62 5.12 -14.41
CA ARG A 455 -20.04 4.93 -14.76
C ARG A 455 -20.76 6.24 -15.04
N ALA A 456 -20.40 7.32 -14.34
CA ALA A 456 -20.93 8.65 -14.59
C ALA A 456 -20.50 9.19 -15.96
N LEU A 457 -19.25 8.92 -16.38
CA LEU A 457 -18.76 9.28 -17.72
C LEU A 457 -19.56 8.58 -18.83
N GLU A 458 -19.86 7.29 -18.68
CA GLU A 458 -20.69 6.56 -19.67
C GLU A 458 -22.11 7.11 -19.72
N THR A 459 -22.70 7.43 -18.57
CA THR A 459 -24.06 7.97 -18.46
C THR A 459 -24.23 9.28 -19.24
N GLN A 460 -23.17 10.08 -19.36
CA GLN A 460 -23.17 11.36 -20.09
C GLN A 460 -23.07 11.20 -21.62
N ARG A 461 -22.78 9.99 -22.13
CA ARG A 461 -22.68 9.75 -23.57
C ARG A 461 -24.07 9.74 -24.22
N MET A 462 -24.12 10.18 -25.49
CA MET A 462 -25.35 10.06 -26.28
C MET A 462 -25.74 8.60 -26.51
N GLU A 463 -24.78 7.77 -26.91
CA GLU A 463 -24.96 6.33 -27.15
C GLU A 463 -24.53 5.48 -25.94
N ALA A 464 -24.90 5.93 -24.73
CA ALA A 464 -24.56 5.23 -23.49
C ALA A 464 -25.11 3.79 -23.48
N LEU A 465 -24.28 2.81 -23.08
CA LEU A 465 -24.73 1.41 -22.94
C LEU A 465 -25.68 1.21 -21.76
N PHE A 466 -25.54 2.03 -20.73
CA PHE A 466 -26.41 2.08 -19.57
C PHE A 466 -26.44 3.51 -19.03
N ARG A 467 -27.40 3.79 -18.14
CA ARG A 467 -27.49 5.06 -17.42
C ARG A 467 -27.51 4.78 -15.93
N ASP A 468 -26.56 5.37 -15.22
CA ASP A 468 -26.47 5.35 -13.77
C ASP A 468 -26.64 6.79 -13.25
N PRO A 469 -27.88 7.21 -12.90
CA PRO A 469 -28.16 8.58 -12.51
C PRO A 469 -27.50 8.96 -11.18
N PHE A 470 -27.08 8.00 -10.36
CA PHE A 470 -26.50 8.23 -9.04
C PHE A 470 -24.97 8.24 -9.07
N ALA A 471 -24.36 7.69 -10.12
CA ALA A 471 -22.91 7.51 -10.22
C ALA A 471 -22.10 8.79 -10.02
N LYS A 472 -22.58 9.92 -10.57
CA LYS A 472 -21.89 11.21 -10.49
C LYS A 472 -21.83 11.74 -9.05
N ASP A 473 -22.95 11.64 -8.35
CA ASP A 473 -23.02 12.16 -6.98
C ASP A 473 -22.33 11.20 -6.00
N LEU A 474 -22.36 9.89 -6.28
CA LEU A 474 -21.61 8.88 -5.52
C LEU A 474 -20.10 8.97 -5.73
N SER A 475 -19.60 9.47 -6.86
CA SER A 475 -18.16 9.53 -7.11
C SER A 475 -17.42 10.60 -6.30
N GLY A 476 -18.15 11.58 -5.74
CA GLY A 476 -17.56 12.76 -5.08
C GLY A 476 -16.73 13.64 -6.03
N GLU A 477 -16.09 14.69 -5.48
CA GLU A 477 -15.21 15.59 -6.24
C GLU A 477 -13.90 14.91 -6.70
N ASP A 478 -13.44 13.90 -5.95
CA ASP A 478 -12.12 13.28 -6.17
C ASP A 478 -12.15 12.03 -7.08
N GLY A 479 -13.31 11.39 -7.28
CA GLY A 479 -13.37 10.10 -7.99
C GLY A 479 -12.88 10.16 -9.44
N LEU A 480 -13.17 11.27 -10.13
CA LEU A 480 -12.75 11.50 -11.51
C LEU A 480 -11.25 11.81 -11.60
N ASP A 481 -10.75 12.69 -10.72
CA ASP A 481 -9.32 13.00 -10.61
C ASP A 481 -8.50 11.75 -10.27
N MET A 482 -9.03 10.84 -9.43
CA MET A 482 -8.38 9.56 -9.15
C MET A 482 -8.33 8.64 -10.37
N SER A 483 -9.41 8.51 -11.15
CA SER A 483 -9.41 7.75 -12.42
C SER A 483 -8.36 8.30 -13.40
N HIS A 484 -8.28 9.64 -13.53
CA HIS A 484 -7.28 10.31 -14.37
C HIS A 484 -5.85 10.06 -13.90
N ARG A 485 -5.55 10.29 -12.62
CA ARG A 485 -4.20 10.11 -12.05
C ARG A 485 -3.73 8.66 -12.12
N LEU A 486 -4.62 7.71 -11.85
CA LEU A 486 -4.29 6.28 -11.93
C LEU A 486 -3.99 5.87 -13.36
N GLY A 487 -4.73 6.40 -14.34
CA GLY A 487 -4.46 6.13 -15.74
C GLY A 487 -3.24 6.83 -16.31
N GLU A 488 -3.01 8.10 -15.96
CA GLU A 488 -1.77 8.79 -16.32
C GLU A 488 -0.56 8.06 -15.75
N ALA A 489 -0.66 7.56 -14.53
CA ALA A 489 0.37 6.73 -13.94
C ALA A 489 0.54 5.39 -14.67
N ALA A 490 -0.53 4.66 -14.97
CA ALA A 490 -0.43 3.36 -15.63
C ALA A 490 0.17 3.46 -17.05
N ALA A 491 -0.17 4.49 -17.83
CA ALA A 491 0.44 4.79 -19.13
C ALA A 491 1.96 5.01 -19.00
N GLN A 492 2.39 5.67 -17.94
CA GLN A 492 3.80 5.93 -17.64
C GLN A 492 4.60 4.66 -17.28
N PHE A 493 3.94 3.56 -16.90
CA PHE A 493 4.58 2.25 -16.63
C PHE A 493 4.54 1.27 -17.81
N GLY A 494 4.22 1.75 -19.02
CA GLY A 494 4.21 0.95 -20.24
C GLY A 494 2.88 0.25 -20.52
N PHE A 495 1.81 0.66 -19.81
CA PHE A 495 0.42 0.32 -20.17
C PHE A 495 -0.20 1.48 -20.93
N ASP A 496 0.34 1.77 -22.11
CA ASP A 496 -0.19 2.81 -23.00
C ASP A 496 -1.68 2.54 -23.26
N GLY A 497 -2.54 3.53 -22.98
CA GLY A 497 -3.99 3.40 -23.12
C GLY A 497 -4.75 2.87 -21.89
N TRP A 498 -4.07 2.56 -20.77
CA TRP A 498 -4.73 2.09 -19.53
C TRP A 498 -5.89 2.97 -19.03
N PRO A 499 -5.81 4.32 -18.97
CA PRO A 499 -6.94 5.14 -18.52
C PRO A 499 -8.20 4.89 -19.36
N GLU A 500 -8.04 4.77 -20.68
CA GLU A 500 -9.14 4.53 -21.59
C GLU A 500 -9.58 3.06 -21.57
N PHE A 501 -8.63 2.12 -21.40
CA PHE A 501 -8.93 0.71 -21.18
C PHE A 501 -9.75 0.50 -19.90
N HIS A 502 -9.37 1.08 -18.77
CA HIS A 502 -10.06 0.88 -17.49
C HIS A 502 -11.47 1.47 -17.52
N LYS A 503 -11.65 2.66 -18.11
CA LYS A 503 -12.99 3.22 -18.37
C LYS A 503 -13.84 2.30 -19.25
N VAL A 504 -13.29 1.85 -20.39
CA VAL A 504 -13.97 0.91 -21.31
C VAL A 504 -14.31 -0.40 -20.60
N TRP A 505 -13.38 -0.91 -19.80
CA TRP A 505 -13.54 -2.13 -19.01
C TRP A 505 -14.67 -1.97 -17.99
N THR A 506 -14.69 -0.90 -17.20
CA THR A 506 -15.77 -0.60 -16.26
C THR A 506 -17.13 -0.53 -16.96
N VAL A 507 -17.18 0.07 -18.15
CA VAL A 507 -18.39 0.18 -18.96
C VAL A 507 -18.87 -1.18 -19.46
N VAL A 508 -18.00 -1.96 -20.09
CA VAL A 508 -18.32 -3.31 -20.59
C VAL A 508 -18.71 -4.23 -19.44
N ARG A 509 -17.99 -4.17 -18.32
CA ARG A 509 -18.25 -4.93 -17.09
C ARG A 509 -19.63 -4.63 -16.53
N THR A 510 -19.95 -3.33 -16.39
CA THR A 510 -21.25 -2.89 -15.87
C THR A 510 -22.38 -3.37 -16.77
N LYS A 511 -22.26 -3.17 -18.10
CA LYS A 511 -23.29 -3.59 -19.06
C LYS A 511 -23.50 -5.10 -19.08
N PHE A 512 -22.43 -5.88 -19.02
CA PHE A 512 -22.48 -7.33 -19.00
C PHE A 512 -23.24 -7.85 -17.78
N ILE A 513 -22.95 -7.30 -16.59
CA ILE A 513 -23.66 -7.65 -15.37
C ILE A 513 -25.12 -7.20 -15.46
N ASP A 514 -25.40 -5.99 -15.95
CA ASP A 514 -26.77 -5.49 -16.12
C ASP A 514 -27.62 -6.42 -17.00
N ASP A 515 -27.07 -6.92 -18.12
CA ASP A 515 -27.76 -7.88 -18.99
C ASP A 515 -28.08 -9.19 -18.27
N ILE A 516 -27.12 -9.72 -17.51
CA ILE A 516 -27.38 -10.92 -16.69
C ILE A 516 -28.44 -10.64 -15.63
N MET A 517 -28.39 -9.49 -14.95
CA MET A 517 -29.38 -9.12 -13.95
C MET A 517 -30.76 -8.93 -14.56
N ILE A 518 -30.88 -8.46 -15.80
CA ILE A 518 -32.15 -8.36 -16.52
C ILE A 518 -32.71 -9.76 -16.83
N ASP A 519 -31.86 -10.68 -17.32
CA ASP A 519 -32.27 -12.02 -17.74
C ASP A 519 -32.42 -13.03 -16.58
N ALA A 520 -31.88 -12.74 -15.41
CA ALA A 520 -31.91 -13.63 -14.24
C ALA A 520 -33.35 -14.04 -13.88
N LYS A 521 -33.54 -15.31 -13.49
CA LYS A 521 -34.85 -15.89 -13.10
C LYS A 521 -34.97 -16.13 -11.60
N GLN A 522 -33.88 -15.92 -10.88
CA GLN A 522 -33.77 -16.09 -9.44
C GLN A 522 -34.54 -15.00 -8.70
N GLN A 523 -34.94 -15.28 -7.46
CA GLN A 523 -35.82 -14.42 -6.67
C GLN A 523 -35.11 -13.63 -5.59
N GLN A 524 -33.82 -13.87 -5.37
CA GLN A 524 -32.97 -13.11 -4.45
C GLN A 524 -31.66 -12.76 -5.15
N LEU A 525 -31.06 -11.63 -4.77
CA LEU A 525 -29.70 -11.25 -5.17
C LEU A 525 -28.83 -11.13 -3.92
N VAL A 526 -27.63 -11.69 -3.97
CA VAL A 526 -26.56 -11.48 -3.01
C VAL A 526 -25.41 -10.80 -3.77
N ASN A 527 -25.27 -9.50 -3.56
CA ASN A 527 -24.21 -8.69 -4.15
C ASN A 527 -23.01 -8.67 -3.20
N LEU A 528 -21.97 -9.44 -3.51
CA LEU A 528 -20.80 -9.62 -2.66
C LEU A 528 -19.74 -8.59 -3.07
N GLY A 529 -19.36 -7.72 -2.14
CA GLY A 529 -18.51 -6.55 -2.40
C GLY A 529 -19.28 -5.46 -3.10
N ALA A 530 -20.49 -5.18 -2.59
CA ALA A 530 -21.46 -4.32 -3.24
C ALA A 530 -20.98 -2.89 -3.48
N GLY A 531 -20.00 -2.39 -2.72
CA GLY A 531 -19.43 -1.07 -2.90
C GLY A 531 -20.51 0.02 -2.96
N VAL A 532 -20.33 0.92 -3.93
CA VAL A 532 -21.31 1.94 -4.34
C VAL A 532 -22.10 1.51 -5.58
N ASP A 533 -22.43 0.22 -5.71
CA ASP A 533 -23.36 -0.26 -6.72
C ASP A 533 -24.76 0.33 -6.50
N THR A 534 -25.39 0.73 -7.61
CA THR A 534 -26.66 1.44 -7.68
C THR A 534 -27.74 0.63 -8.39
N ARG A 535 -27.44 -0.59 -8.86
CA ARG A 535 -28.37 -1.42 -9.64
C ARG A 535 -29.77 -1.56 -9.01
N PRO A 536 -29.94 -1.81 -7.69
CA PRO A 536 -31.28 -1.84 -7.08
C PRO A 536 -32.10 -0.56 -7.23
N TYR A 537 -31.44 0.57 -7.49
CA TYR A 537 -32.06 1.90 -7.59
C TYR A 537 -32.22 2.37 -9.04
N ARG A 538 -31.51 1.76 -10.01
CA ARG A 538 -31.53 2.18 -11.42
C ARG A 538 -32.04 1.13 -12.41
N LEU A 539 -32.07 -0.15 -12.05
CA LEU A 539 -32.51 -1.23 -12.94
C LEU A 539 -33.91 -1.71 -12.54
N GLU A 540 -34.91 -1.37 -13.37
CA GLU A 540 -36.31 -1.77 -13.14
C GLU A 540 -36.49 -3.30 -13.00
N ALA A 541 -35.65 -4.09 -13.70
CA ALA A 541 -35.66 -5.55 -13.61
C ALA A 541 -35.46 -6.08 -12.18
N TYR A 542 -34.95 -5.27 -11.24
CA TYR A 542 -34.81 -5.66 -9.83
C TYR A 542 -36.16 -5.86 -9.12
N GLN A 543 -37.28 -5.37 -9.67
CA GLN A 543 -38.63 -5.61 -9.13
C GLN A 543 -38.97 -7.10 -8.96
N LYS A 544 -38.31 -7.99 -9.71
CA LYS A 544 -38.50 -9.44 -9.58
C LYS A 544 -37.87 -10.04 -8.32
N PHE A 545 -36.88 -9.36 -7.74
CA PHE A 545 -36.20 -9.83 -6.54
C PHE A 545 -37.05 -9.51 -5.31
N LYS A 546 -37.25 -10.52 -4.45
CA LYS A 546 -37.83 -10.34 -3.12
C LYS A 546 -36.97 -9.42 -2.25
N ALA A 547 -35.65 -9.53 -2.40
CA ALA A 547 -34.68 -8.67 -1.74
C ALA A 547 -33.34 -8.69 -2.49
N SER A 548 -32.61 -7.56 -2.42
CA SER A 548 -31.19 -7.46 -2.73
C SER A 548 -30.38 -7.38 -1.44
N TYR A 549 -29.53 -8.36 -1.18
CA TYR A 549 -28.59 -8.37 -0.07
C TYR A 549 -27.27 -7.78 -0.53
N GLU A 550 -27.01 -6.54 -0.14
CA GLU A 550 -25.81 -5.79 -0.49
C GLU A 550 -24.75 -6.01 0.58
N VAL A 551 -23.79 -6.90 0.31
CA VAL A 551 -22.82 -7.36 1.30
C VAL A 551 -21.50 -6.62 1.12
N ASP A 552 -21.06 -5.91 2.15
CA ASP A 552 -19.78 -5.20 2.19
C ASP A 552 -19.32 -4.96 3.64
N THR A 553 -18.23 -4.22 3.84
CA THR A 553 -17.81 -3.77 5.17
C THR A 553 -18.77 -2.73 5.73
N MET A 554 -18.74 -2.53 7.05
CA MET A 554 -19.64 -1.63 7.76
C MET A 554 -19.50 -0.19 7.25
N GLU A 555 -18.27 0.25 6.98
CA GLU A 555 -17.94 1.59 6.54
C GLU A 555 -18.55 1.88 5.16
N VAL A 556 -18.37 0.97 4.20
CA VAL A 556 -18.91 1.11 2.84
C VAL A 556 -20.44 1.14 2.84
N ASN A 557 -21.05 0.25 3.62
CA ASN A 557 -22.51 0.21 3.77
C ASN A 557 -23.06 1.48 4.42
N ALA A 558 -22.35 2.08 5.37
CA ALA A 558 -22.77 3.33 6.00
C ALA A 558 -22.78 4.48 5.00
N VAL A 559 -21.76 4.60 4.14
CA VAL A 559 -21.71 5.62 3.07
C VAL A 559 -22.90 5.46 2.12
N LYS A 560 -23.12 4.25 1.60
CA LYS A 560 -24.20 3.96 0.65
C LYS A 560 -25.58 4.24 1.25
N SER A 561 -25.78 3.84 2.51
CA SER A 561 -27.04 4.10 3.24
C SER A 561 -27.30 5.60 3.42
N ALA A 562 -26.29 6.35 3.84
CA ALA A 562 -26.40 7.80 4.02
C ALA A 562 -26.70 8.51 2.70
N PHE A 563 -26.07 8.10 1.61
CA PHE A 563 -26.31 8.65 0.28
C PHE A 563 -27.78 8.46 -0.16
N PHE A 564 -28.29 7.22 -0.13
CA PHE A 564 -29.66 6.96 -0.60
C PHE A 564 -30.74 7.51 0.32
N ALA A 565 -30.49 7.55 1.64
CA ALA A 565 -31.39 8.21 2.58
C ALA A 565 -31.52 9.72 2.30
N ARG A 566 -30.43 10.38 1.91
CA ARG A 566 -30.40 11.82 1.59
C ARG A 566 -30.94 12.14 0.20
N SER A 567 -30.67 11.29 -0.79
CA SER A 567 -31.15 11.51 -2.16
C SER A 567 -32.65 11.25 -2.31
N GLY A 568 -33.28 10.54 -1.37
CA GLY A 568 -34.68 10.15 -1.44
C GLY A 568 -34.95 9.12 -2.55
N ALA A 569 -33.91 8.48 -3.08
CA ALA A 569 -34.05 7.48 -4.12
C ALA A 569 -34.79 6.24 -3.61
N THR A 570 -35.75 5.76 -4.39
CA THR A 570 -36.49 4.53 -4.10
C THR A 570 -35.87 3.36 -4.87
N SER A 571 -35.59 2.26 -4.19
CA SER A 571 -35.16 1.02 -4.83
C SER A 571 -36.34 0.27 -5.45
N PHE A 572 -36.07 -0.52 -6.49
CA PHE A 572 -37.07 -1.36 -7.18
C PHE A 572 -37.43 -2.64 -6.41
N CYS A 573 -36.59 -3.03 -5.44
CA CYS A 573 -36.86 -4.11 -4.50
C CYS A 573 -36.37 -3.72 -3.10
N PRO A 574 -36.79 -4.43 -2.04
CA PRO A 574 -36.19 -4.29 -0.71
C PRO A 574 -34.67 -4.48 -0.76
N VAL A 575 -33.92 -3.55 -0.19
CA VAL A 575 -32.45 -3.61 -0.11
C VAL A 575 -32.05 -3.82 1.35
N ALA A 576 -31.29 -4.88 1.61
CA ALA A 576 -30.72 -5.18 2.92
C ALA A 576 -29.20 -5.00 2.84
N ASN A 577 -28.66 -4.03 3.59
CA ASN A 577 -27.21 -3.87 3.72
C ASN A 577 -26.69 -4.87 4.76
N VAL A 578 -25.79 -5.76 4.34
CA VAL A 578 -25.26 -6.85 5.16
C VAL A 578 -23.77 -6.61 5.41
N CYS A 579 -23.37 -6.57 6.68
CA CYS A 579 -21.98 -6.32 7.04
C CYS A 579 -21.21 -7.64 7.15
N ALA A 580 -20.28 -7.92 6.24
CA ALA A 580 -19.45 -9.12 6.30
C ALA A 580 -18.02 -8.86 5.81
N ASP A 581 -17.03 -9.38 6.54
CA ASP A 581 -15.65 -9.50 6.05
C ASP A 581 -15.45 -10.91 5.50
N PHE A 582 -15.29 -11.02 4.18
CA PHE A 582 -15.15 -12.29 3.46
C PHE A 582 -13.90 -13.10 3.87
N ARG A 583 -12.94 -12.49 4.56
CA ARG A 583 -11.75 -13.18 5.09
C ARG A 583 -12.04 -13.93 6.40
N ARG A 584 -13.16 -13.63 7.05
CA ARG A 584 -13.59 -14.28 8.31
C ARG A 584 -14.57 -15.41 8.00
N LYS A 585 -14.05 -16.64 8.02
CA LYS A 585 -14.84 -17.87 7.81
C LYS A 585 -16.12 -17.89 8.65
N GLY A 586 -17.27 -18.10 8.01
CA GLY A 586 -18.58 -18.21 8.64
C GLY A 586 -19.31 -16.87 8.82
N MET A 587 -18.63 -15.74 8.69
CA MET A 587 -19.24 -14.42 8.90
C MET A 587 -20.24 -14.07 7.80
N LEU A 588 -19.97 -14.45 6.55
CA LEU A 588 -20.90 -14.22 5.44
C LEU A 588 -22.21 -14.96 5.69
N THR A 589 -22.12 -16.24 6.06
CA THR A 589 -23.29 -17.09 6.36
C THR A 589 -24.13 -16.50 7.48
N GLN A 590 -23.49 -16.17 8.60
CA GLN A 590 -24.17 -15.60 9.76
C GLN A 590 -24.87 -14.28 9.41
N SER A 591 -24.15 -13.37 8.74
CA SER A 591 -24.67 -12.03 8.46
C SER A 591 -25.85 -12.06 7.48
N LEU A 592 -25.82 -12.98 6.52
CA LEU A 592 -26.95 -13.18 5.60
C LEU A 592 -28.17 -13.77 6.31
N GLU A 593 -27.99 -14.76 7.18
CA GLU A 593 -29.09 -15.32 7.98
C GLU A 593 -29.74 -14.27 8.88
N GLU A 594 -28.94 -13.44 9.55
CA GLU A 594 -29.42 -12.33 10.38
C GLU A 594 -30.18 -11.29 9.57
N ALA A 595 -29.79 -11.07 8.31
CA ALA A 595 -30.49 -10.18 7.38
C ALA A 595 -31.77 -10.79 6.77
N GLY A 596 -32.10 -12.06 7.06
CA GLY A 596 -33.29 -12.74 6.56
C GLY A 596 -33.11 -13.47 5.23
N PHE A 597 -31.88 -13.77 4.81
CA PHE A 597 -31.59 -14.55 3.61
C PHE A 597 -32.23 -15.96 3.66
N GLU A 598 -32.88 -16.37 2.57
CA GLU A 598 -33.59 -17.65 2.49
C GLU A 598 -32.76 -18.68 1.72
N LYS A 599 -31.94 -19.49 2.40
CA LYS A 599 -31.03 -20.48 1.76
C LYS A 599 -31.70 -21.52 0.85
N LYS A 600 -33.03 -21.66 0.90
CA LYS A 600 -33.81 -22.60 0.06
C LYS A 600 -34.30 -21.96 -1.24
N VAL A 601 -34.12 -20.65 -1.42
CA VAL A 601 -34.56 -19.91 -2.58
C VAL A 601 -33.40 -19.70 -3.54
N ALA A 602 -33.62 -20.00 -4.82
CA ALA A 602 -32.63 -19.79 -5.87
C ALA A 602 -32.26 -18.31 -5.95
N SER A 603 -30.95 -18.03 -5.83
CA SER A 603 -30.39 -16.70 -5.69
C SER A 603 -29.36 -16.41 -6.77
N VAL A 604 -29.22 -15.14 -7.17
CA VAL A 604 -28.03 -14.70 -7.91
C VAL A 604 -26.96 -14.33 -6.90
N PHE A 605 -25.74 -14.86 -7.05
CA PHE A 605 -24.55 -14.45 -6.32
C PHE A 605 -23.66 -13.67 -7.29
N LEU A 606 -23.56 -12.36 -7.07
CA LEU A 606 -22.73 -11.47 -7.87
C LEU A 606 -21.42 -11.19 -7.12
N ILE A 607 -20.30 -11.45 -7.77
CA ILE A 607 -18.96 -11.09 -7.29
C ILE A 607 -18.33 -10.16 -8.33
N GLU A 608 -18.37 -8.85 -8.08
CA GLU A 608 -17.79 -7.83 -8.96
C GLU A 608 -16.53 -7.23 -8.33
N GLY A 609 -15.35 -7.66 -8.81
CA GLY A 609 -14.07 -7.10 -8.35
C GLY A 609 -13.77 -7.39 -6.87
N VAL A 610 -14.08 -8.60 -6.37
CA VAL A 610 -13.80 -8.98 -4.97
C VAL A 610 -12.66 -9.99 -4.85
N LEU A 611 -12.63 -11.01 -5.71
CA LEU A 611 -11.73 -12.16 -5.52
C LEU A 611 -10.25 -11.74 -5.47
N ASP A 612 -9.87 -10.73 -6.25
CA ASP A 612 -8.51 -10.18 -6.28
C ASP A 612 -8.06 -9.57 -4.93
N PHE A 613 -9.01 -9.25 -4.04
CA PHE A 613 -8.75 -8.70 -2.70
C PHE A 613 -8.77 -9.76 -1.59
N LEU A 614 -9.16 -11.01 -1.88
CA LEU A 614 -9.34 -12.05 -0.86
C LEU A 614 -8.13 -12.94 -0.63
N GLU A 615 -7.09 -12.83 -1.46
CA GLU A 615 -5.85 -13.61 -1.31
C GLU A 615 -6.15 -15.12 -1.11
N SER A 616 -5.54 -15.76 -0.11
CA SER A 616 -5.78 -17.16 0.27
C SER A 616 -7.20 -17.46 0.80
N ALA A 617 -7.98 -16.43 1.13
CA ALA A 617 -9.36 -16.62 1.58
C ALA A 617 -10.35 -16.85 0.43
N ALA A 618 -9.97 -16.56 -0.82
CA ALA A 618 -10.86 -16.64 -1.98
C ALA A 618 -11.50 -18.03 -2.15
N GLU A 619 -10.74 -19.11 -1.98
CA GLU A 619 -11.26 -20.47 -2.08
C GLU A 619 -12.28 -20.78 -0.98
N ALA A 620 -11.94 -20.47 0.28
CA ALA A 620 -12.81 -20.68 1.42
C ALA A 620 -14.09 -19.84 1.32
N PHE A 621 -13.97 -18.61 0.82
CA PHE A 621 -15.10 -17.72 0.54
C PHE A 621 -16.02 -18.29 -0.55
N LEU A 622 -15.48 -18.76 -1.67
CA LEU A 622 -16.27 -19.40 -2.74
C LEU A 622 -16.95 -20.68 -2.26
N GLN A 623 -16.29 -21.46 -1.40
CA GLN A 623 -16.90 -22.64 -0.75
C GLN A 623 -18.04 -22.23 0.19
N GLU A 624 -17.86 -21.20 1.01
CA GLU A 624 -18.90 -20.69 1.91
C GLU A 624 -20.10 -20.17 1.12
N MET A 625 -19.88 -19.35 0.08
CA MET A 625 -20.92 -18.91 -0.86
C MET A 625 -21.64 -20.12 -1.48
N SER A 626 -20.91 -21.15 -1.88
CA SER A 626 -21.48 -22.36 -2.49
C SER A 626 -22.36 -23.16 -1.55
N GLN A 627 -22.15 -23.07 -0.24
CA GLN A 627 -22.99 -23.71 0.79
C GLN A 627 -24.28 -22.93 1.05
N LEU A 628 -24.31 -21.63 0.73
CA LEU A 628 -25.50 -20.78 0.84
C LEU A 628 -26.43 -20.91 -0.36
N ALA A 629 -25.92 -21.36 -1.50
CA ALA A 629 -26.65 -21.43 -2.76
C ALA A 629 -27.60 -22.64 -2.84
N ALA A 630 -28.90 -22.37 -3.03
CA ALA A 630 -29.90 -23.38 -3.38
C ALA A 630 -29.71 -23.89 -4.83
N PRO A 631 -30.16 -25.10 -5.18
CA PRO A 631 -30.25 -25.54 -6.57
C PRO A 631 -30.99 -24.52 -7.45
N GLY A 632 -30.50 -24.30 -8.67
CA GLY A 632 -30.98 -23.27 -9.59
C GLY A 632 -30.44 -21.86 -9.31
N SER A 633 -29.59 -21.66 -8.29
CA SER A 633 -28.88 -20.39 -8.08
C SER A 633 -27.89 -20.10 -9.20
N LEU A 634 -27.62 -18.83 -9.46
CA LEU A 634 -26.70 -18.36 -10.50
C LEU A 634 -25.51 -17.66 -9.86
N ALA A 635 -24.28 -18.01 -10.21
CA ALA A 635 -23.09 -17.27 -9.82
C ALA A 635 -22.52 -16.49 -11.00
N VAL A 636 -22.22 -15.21 -10.79
CA VAL A 636 -21.59 -14.30 -11.74
C VAL A 636 -20.32 -13.78 -11.11
N ILE A 637 -19.17 -14.25 -11.58
CA ILE A 637 -17.88 -14.07 -10.91
C ILE A 637 -16.93 -13.34 -11.84
N ASN A 638 -16.62 -12.07 -11.53
CA ASN A 638 -15.51 -11.37 -12.17
C ASN A 638 -14.19 -11.76 -11.49
N TYR A 639 -13.19 -12.17 -12.28
CA TYR A 639 -11.89 -12.59 -11.77
C TYR A 639 -10.76 -12.35 -12.80
N ALA A 640 -9.52 -12.28 -12.30
CA ALA A 640 -8.32 -12.30 -13.13
C ALA A 640 -7.88 -13.75 -13.47
N ILE A 641 -7.60 -14.00 -14.75
CA ILE A 641 -7.00 -15.24 -15.27
C ILE A 641 -5.48 -15.13 -15.14
N GLY A 642 -4.83 -16.03 -14.39
CA GLY A 642 -3.37 -16.04 -14.28
C GLY A 642 -2.80 -17.30 -13.61
N PRO A 643 -1.50 -17.60 -13.81
CA PRO A 643 -0.88 -18.78 -13.20
C PRO A 643 -0.67 -18.57 -11.69
N GLN A 644 -1.31 -19.42 -10.88
CA GLN A 644 -1.08 -19.67 -9.45
C GLN A 644 -0.65 -18.47 -8.58
N ARG A 645 -1.58 -17.53 -8.31
CA ARG A 645 -1.46 -16.53 -7.22
C ARG A 645 -2.63 -16.68 -6.24
N PRO A 646 -2.45 -16.42 -4.93
CA PRO A 646 -3.55 -16.40 -3.97
C PRO A 646 -4.63 -15.39 -4.40
N GLY A 647 -5.87 -15.86 -4.61
CA GLY A 647 -7.00 -15.01 -5.03
C GLY A 647 -7.26 -14.97 -6.54
N THR A 648 -6.33 -15.48 -7.36
CA THR A 648 -6.53 -15.64 -8.81
C THR A 648 -6.72 -17.12 -9.15
N PHE A 649 -7.40 -17.38 -10.25
CA PHE A 649 -7.65 -18.75 -10.71
C PHE A 649 -7.34 -18.85 -12.20
N THR A 650 -6.77 -19.98 -12.64
CA THR A 650 -6.95 -20.34 -14.05
C THR A 650 -8.44 -20.65 -14.29
N ALA A 651 -8.86 -20.56 -15.55
CA ALA A 651 -10.18 -20.99 -15.99
C ALA A 651 -10.56 -22.38 -15.46
N GLU A 652 -9.64 -23.34 -15.60
CA GLU A 652 -9.81 -24.74 -15.20
C GLU A 652 -9.85 -24.90 -13.68
N GLN A 653 -9.03 -24.13 -12.94
CA GLN A 653 -9.01 -24.15 -11.48
C GLN A 653 -10.33 -23.65 -10.89
N LEU A 654 -10.83 -22.51 -11.38
CA LEU A 654 -12.11 -21.97 -10.93
C LEU A 654 -13.26 -22.91 -11.31
N GLN A 655 -13.26 -23.41 -12.55
CA GLN A 655 -14.27 -24.38 -12.99
C GLN A 655 -14.27 -25.62 -12.10
N LYS A 656 -13.10 -26.18 -11.79
CA LYS A 656 -12.99 -27.35 -10.92
C LYS A 656 -13.48 -27.04 -9.51
N LEU A 657 -13.05 -25.94 -8.90
CA LEU A 657 -13.46 -25.55 -7.55
C LEU A 657 -14.99 -25.40 -7.44
N MET A 658 -15.59 -24.75 -8.44
CA MET A 658 -17.03 -24.55 -8.52
C MET A 658 -17.76 -25.90 -8.77
N ALA A 659 -17.25 -26.75 -9.67
CA ALA A 659 -17.81 -28.07 -9.93
C ALA A 659 -17.76 -28.99 -8.69
N ASP A 660 -16.64 -29.01 -7.96
CA ASP A 660 -16.48 -29.76 -6.70
C ASP A 660 -17.48 -29.26 -5.63
N SER A 661 -17.93 -28.01 -5.76
CA SER A 661 -18.94 -27.41 -4.90
C SER A 661 -20.37 -27.49 -5.48
N GLY A 662 -20.61 -28.30 -6.51
CA GLY A 662 -21.93 -28.57 -7.09
C GLY A 662 -22.44 -27.52 -8.09
N TRP A 663 -21.56 -26.74 -8.71
CA TRP A 663 -21.91 -25.82 -9.78
C TRP A 663 -21.67 -26.44 -11.16
N GLY A 664 -22.64 -26.30 -12.07
CA GLY A 664 -22.61 -26.77 -13.46
C GLY A 664 -22.80 -25.63 -14.46
N ASP A 665 -22.96 -25.99 -15.74
CA ASP A 665 -23.16 -25.04 -16.86
C ASP A 665 -22.14 -23.90 -16.95
N PHE A 666 -20.89 -24.19 -16.58
CA PHE A 666 -19.82 -23.21 -16.46
C PHE A 666 -19.46 -22.59 -17.81
N LYS A 667 -19.56 -21.26 -17.91
CA LYS A 667 -19.20 -20.47 -19.09
C LYS A 667 -18.23 -19.37 -18.72
N ILE A 668 -17.16 -19.26 -19.50
CA ILE A 668 -16.16 -18.20 -19.35
C ILE A 668 -16.37 -17.18 -20.44
N TYR A 669 -16.38 -15.91 -20.04
CA TYR A 669 -16.45 -14.80 -20.96
C TYR A 669 -15.26 -13.87 -20.73
N VAL A 670 -14.39 -13.77 -21.72
CA VAL A 670 -13.16 -12.96 -21.67
C VAL A 670 -13.45 -11.59 -22.25
N PHE A 671 -12.87 -10.54 -21.66
CA PHE A 671 -13.04 -9.18 -22.17
C PHE A 671 -12.59 -9.08 -23.63
N GLY A 672 -13.35 -8.29 -24.40
CA GLY A 672 -13.18 -8.09 -25.83
C GLY A 672 -13.64 -9.19 -26.77
N GLY A 673 -13.98 -10.39 -26.26
CA GLY A 673 -14.69 -11.40 -27.03
C GLY A 673 -16.13 -10.98 -27.36
N ASP A 674 -16.80 -11.71 -28.24
CA ASP A 674 -18.11 -11.34 -28.84
C ASP A 674 -19.17 -10.89 -27.82
N ARG A 675 -19.19 -11.48 -26.62
CA ARG A 675 -20.14 -11.15 -25.55
C ARG A 675 -19.65 -10.14 -24.50
N LEU A 676 -18.36 -9.80 -24.47
CA LEU A 676 -17.79 -8.74 -23.62
C LEU A 676 -17.06 -7.70 -24.48
N ASN A 677 -17.70 -7.25 -25.55
CA ASN A 677 -17.14 -6.22 -26.42
C ASN A 677 -18.02 -4.96 -26.47
N TYR A 678 -19.32 -5.13 -26.73
CA TYR A 678 -20.32 -4.04 -26.86
C TYR A 678 -19.89 -2.89 -27.79
N GLY A 679 -19.01 -3.15 -28.76
CA GLY A 679 -18.44 -2.15 -29.66
C GLY A 679 -17.55 -1.11 -28.98
N ARG A 680 -17.05 -1.38 -27.77
CA ARG A 680 -16.24 -0.44 -26.98
C ARG A 680 -14.74 -0.63 -27.15
N TYR A 681 -14.29 -1.81 -27.54
CA TYR A 681 -12.89 -2.05 -27.92
C TYR A 681 -12.69 -1.70 -29.40
N LYS A 682 -12.08 -0.54 -29.68
CA LYS A 682 -11.76 -0.06 -31.03
C LYS A 682 -10.40 -0.60 -31.51
N GLU A 683 -10.14 -0.48 -32.80
CA GLU A 683 -8.82 -0.75 -33.38
C GLU A 683 -7.73 0.09 -32.66
N GLY A 684 -6.73 -0.59 -32.07
CA GLY A 684 -5.69 0.04 -31.25
C GLY A 684 -5.91 0.03 -29.72
N LEU A 685 -7.09 -0.37 -29.24
CA LEU A 685 -7.38 -0.54 -27.81
C LEU A 685 -7.74 -2.00 -27.54
N ALA A 686 -6.72 -2.84 -27.40
CA ALA A 686 -6.88 -4.29 -27.29
C ALA A 686 -7.46 -4.67 -25.91
N PRO A 687 -8.42 -5.60 -25.85
CA PRO A 687 -8.86 -6.16 -24.59
C PRO A 687 -7.73 -6.93 -23.90
N HIS A 688 -7.82 -7.07 -22.58
CA HIS A 688 -6.84 -7.81 -21.80
C HIS A 688 -7.38 -9.21 -21.52
N SER A 689 -6.73 -10.23 -22.08
CA SER A 689 -7.14 -11.64 -21.96
C SER A 689 -7.10 -12.17 -20.53
N ASP A 690 -6.41 -11.47 -19.64
CA ASP A 690 -6.20 -11.89 -18.26
C ASP A 690 -7.37 -11.52 -17.34
N TRP A 691 -8.48 -11.03 -17.87
CA TRP A 691 -9.69 -10.72 -17.10
C TRP A 691 -10.90 -11.39 -17.71
N ALA A 692 -11.76 -11.95 -16.88
CA ALA A 692 -12.94 -12.66 -17.35
C ALA A 692 -14.10 -12.64 -16.35
N PHE A 693 -15.23 -13.15 -16.83
CA PHE A 693 -16.34 -13.61 -16.03
C PHE A 693 -16.49 -15.11 -16.12
N ALA A 694 -16.73 -15.75 -14.98
CA ALA A 694 -17.32 -17.07 -14.92
C ALA A 694 -18.80 -16.95 -14.56
N VAL A 695 -19.66 -17.58 -15.35
CA VAL A 695 -21.09 -17.72 -15.07
C VAL A 695 -21.43 -19.19 -14.97
N CYS A 696 -22.04 -19.60 -13.85
CA CYS A 696 -22.39 -21.00 -13.62
C CYS A 696 -23.67 -21.13 -12.77
N THR A 697 -24.31 -22.29 -12.85
CA THR A 697 -25.58 -22.58 -12.19
C THR A 697 -25.38 -23.63 -11.10
N LYS A 698 -25.95 -23.44 -9.92
CA LYS A 698 -25.95 -24.44 -8.86
C LYS A 698 -26.88 -25.60 -9.25
N MET A 699 -26.37 -26.83 -9.28
CA MET A 699 -27.13 -28.02 -9.70
C MET A 699 -27.99 -28.60 -8.58
#